data_AF-A0A662WQU6-F1
#
_entry.id   AF-A0A662WQU6-F1
#
_cell.length_a   1.000
_cell.length_b   1.000
_cell.length_c   1.000
_cell.angle_alpha   90.00
_cell.angle_beta   90.00
_cell.angle_gamma   90.00
#
_symmetry.space_group_name_H-M   'P 1'
#
loop_
_entity.id
_entity.type
_entity.pdbx_description
1 polymer ?
#
loop_
_entity_poly.entity_id
_entity_poly.type
_entity_poly.pdbx_seq_one_letter_code
_entity_poly.pdbx_strand_id
1 'polypeptide(L)'
;MPKAQLHKQLETELGKDWRSNFQEFDDVPIAAASIGQVHRATLLNGDRVAIKIQYPGVAESISSDLLNLKRLVTYTNILPRGLYIDEIIRVGKEELTAECDYIQEADNQELFTQLIEQSGMANAYVVPRVYRELSTSRILTTQLISGVAVDKAVNLSQDVRNGIARRILQLTIRELFDWRFMQTDPNWSNFMYNASTDTIGLVDFGAAREYPKEFVDDYFNVVWAAANSDEKTLMDASLKLHFLTGDESPAMMRAHMAAGMVVGEPFRSNEPFDFYASKLTTRLGKHTEVFMHGRLTPPPQEVYSLHRKLAGAFLICIKLRAVVPCRDVLEEVQRTYYATKDVPTPVQAESDRVAAPAPAPPIDRYAKFRKMLKVGAPRARLEADMRRRGLDPAGLDGSVSEESSATPPPKTPTPSQTATLSSIVRRRLHFNQVAEVDRTPAHPAGSIWTRWSRKAAYQRMRVSEMAQREMTKLFVKVMNPSRSKSGQASRTLKATASADSSMSQTPSRRKLRGSVMLLQKEKAQNIAITLSRVKTPFSKIAQEVELLSGSSLSDTAIKSLLAMWPSSAEQRALDQYAGSFASLGTVSWRLAPCSGPIQKIPRVKQKLQCLLLKVEFPSRIHELRERFAEVLVYILDLGNWLNKGDTATSNDAMLSFSLESLAKLTFTKAFDGTNTFLDSVVANLRVVSAASTGFVWIWDLTLPMDASCCLLQREYPDLLTFFTDLDLVAKCNRVCVDALAVEIQSLNEGFQMLKAESDVTVDSNQGSDACDVSRSAIRQFAMEVEQELRGVQLLHEQLENNKLLFLRMFEENKNASLDSHLEVITQFVAEFQACAAKKTSG
;
A
#
# COMPACT_ATOMS: atom_id res chain seq x y z
N MET A 1 -6.92 -2.23 23.62
CA MET A 1 -8.28 -2.75 23.90
C MET A 1 -8.93 -1.98 25.06
N PRO A 2 -10.26 -1.99 25.23
CA PRO A 2 -10.94 -1.32 26.34
C PRO A 2 -10.51 -1.86 27.73
N LYS A 3 -10.43 -1.00 28.74
CA LYS A 3 -9.96 -1.34 30.10
C LYS A 3 -10.69 -2.53 30.73
N ALA A 4 -12.01 -2.64 30.56
CA ALA A 4 -12.78 -3.79 31.08
C ALA A 4 -12.47 -5.13 30.37
N GLN A 5 -11.94 -5.11 29.15
CA GLN A 5 -11.49 -6.30 28.43
C GLN A 5 -10.08 -6.72 28.88
N LEU A 6 -9.20 -5.73 29.10
CA LEU A 6 -7.88 -5.91 29.71
C LEU A 6 -7.97 -6.51 31.12
N HIS A 7 -8.77 -5.90 32.01
CA HIS A 7 -8.96 -6.39 33.38
C HIS A 7 -9.56 -7.78 33.42
N LYS A 8 -10.55 -8.09 32.58
CA LYS A 8 -11.07 -9.45 32.47
C LYS A 8 -10.01 -10.47 32.02
N GLN A 9 -9.11 -10.09 31.10
CA GLN A 9 -8.04 -10.98 30.66
C GLN A 9 -7.06 -11.26 31.79
N LEU A 10 -6.64 -10.22 32.53
CA LEU A 10 -5.81 -10.36 33.74
C LEU A 10 -6.49 -11.21 34.83
N GLU A 11 -7.79 -11.00 35.09
CA GLU A 11 -8.58 -11.82 36.03
C GLU A 11 -8.70 -13.29 35.63
N THR A 12 -8.64 -13.59 34.33
CA THR A 12 -8.76 -14.95 33.79
C THR A 12 -7.44 -15.71 33.86
N GLU A 13 -6.32 -15.03 33.61
CA GLU A 13 -4.98 -15.64 33.51
C GLU A 13 -4.21 -15.61 34.85
N LEU A 14 -4.29 -14.49 35.59
CA LEU A 14 -3.58 -14.27 36.86
C LEU A 14 -4.53 -14.30 38.08
N GLY A 15 -5.81 -14.63 37.87
CA GLY A 15 -6.83 -14.75 38.91
C GLY A 15 -7.44 -13.43 39.37
N LYS A 16 -8.52 -13.52 40.17
CA LYS A 16 -9.35 -12.35 40.55
C LYS A 16 -8.62 -11.23 41.30
N ASP A 17 -7.54 -11.57 42.01
CA ASP A 17 -6.72 -10.63 42.77
C ASP A 17 -5.40 -10.30 42.05
N TRP A 18 -5.33 -10.45 40.72
CA TRP A 18 -4.13 -10.21 39.91
C TRP A 18 -3.40 -8.90 40.24
N ARG A 19 -4.13 -7.88 40.70
CA ARG A 19 -3.60 -6.55 41.00
C ARG A 19 -2.74 -6.51 42.26
N SER A 20 -2.87 -7.45 43.20
CA SER A 20 -2.02 -7.50 44.40
C SER A 20 -0.57 -7.91 44.11
N ASN A 21 -0.27 -8.46 42.92
CA ASN A 21 1.10 -8.72 42.47
C ASN A 21 1.91 -7.45 42.11
N PHE A 22 1.25 -6.28 42.05
CA PHE A 22 1.82 -5.03 41.52
C PHE A 22 1.69 -3.88 42.53
N GLN A 23 2.77 -3.13 42.75
CA GLN A 23 2.72 -1.84 43.44
C GLN A 23 2.01 -0.80 42.56
N GLU A 24 2.29 -0.83 41.26
CA GLU A 24 1.72 0.05 40.25
C GLU A 24 1.45 -0.76 38.97
N PHE A 25 0.31 -0.53 38.32
CA PHE A 25 -0.02 -1.09 37.00
C PHE A 25 -0.70 0.00 36.18
N ASP A 26 -0.10 0.33 35.04
CA ASP A 26 -0.59 1.34 34.10
C ASP A 26 -1.67 0.74 33.19
N ASP A 27 -2.90 1.27 33.26
CA ASP A 27 -4.00 0.81 32.41
C ASP A 27 -3.87 1.29 30.95
N VAL A 28 -2.94 2.21 30.65
CA VAL A 28 -2.60 2.64 29.30
C VAL A 28 -1.44 1.78 28.77
N PRO A 29 -1.57 1.14 27.59
CA PRO A 29 -0.47 0.38 27.02
C PRO A 29 0.64 1.31 26.52
N ILE A 30 1.89 0.94 26.79
CA ILE A 30 3.09 1.65 26.30
C ILE A 30 3.43 1.30 24.85
N ALA A 31 2.96 0.14 24.36
CA ALA A 31 3.09 -0.28 22.96
C ALA A 31 1.93 -1.22 22.55
N ALA A 32 1.69 -1.33 21.24
CA ALA A 32 0.94 -2.45 20.67
C ALA A 32 1.95 -3.49 20.15
N ALA A 33 1.68 -4.78 20.33
CA ALA A 33 2.58 -5.86 19.96
C ALA A 33 1.81 -6.95 19.20
N SER A 34 1.78 -6.85 17.88
CA SER A 34 1.05 -7.75 16.96
C SER A 34 -0.38 -8.06 17.46
N ILE A 35 -0.61 -9.28 17.93
CA ILE A 35 -1.87 -9.82 18.47
C ILE A 35 -2.25 -9.32 19.88
N GLY A 36 -1.53 -8.36 20.46
CA GLY A 36 -1.71 -7.89 21.83
C GLY A 36 -1.24 -6.46 22.10
N GLN A 37 -1.10 -6.13 23.39
CA GLN A 37 -0.67 -4.83 23.88
C GLN A 37 0.27 -4.96 25.08
N VAL A 38 1.25 -4.06 25.21
CA VAL A 38 2.26 -4.10 26.28
C VAL A 38 1.95 -3.03 27.32
N HIS A 39 1.85 -3.42 28.59
CA HIS A 39 1.65 -2.55 29.74
C HIS A 39 2.94 -2.37 30.55
N ARG A 40 3.03 -1.24 31.26
CA ARG A 40 4.06 -1.01 32.27
C ARG A 40 3.49 -1.31 33.65
N ALA A 41 4.26 -2.00 34.47
CA ALA A 41 3.96 -2.19 35.88
C ALA A 41 5.23 -2.19 36.75
N THR A 42 5.04 -2.11 38.06
CA THR A 42 6.08 -2.23 39.09
C THR A 42 5.68 -3.36 40.02
N LEU A 43 6.52 -4.39 40.13
CA LEU A 43 6.29 -5.57 40.99
C LEU A 43 6.46 -5.23 42.48
N LEU A 44 5.96 -6.11 43.36
CA LEU A 44 6.09 -5.94 44.82
C LEU A 44 7.54 -5.78 45.33
N ASN A 45 8.53 -6.33 44.63
CA ASN A 45 9.96 -6.19 44.96
C ASN A 45 10.60 -4.88 44.43
N GLY A 46 9.86 -4.05 43.67
CA GLY A 46 10.34 -2.83 43.05
C GLY A 46 10.82 -2.98 41.60
N ASP A 47 10.84 -4.19 41.02
CA ASP A 47 11.22 -4.41 39.63
C ASP A 47 10.20 -3.76 38.68
N ARG A 48 10.70 -3.03 37.67
CA ARG A 48 9.87 -2.47 36.60
C ARG A 48 9.75 -3.47 35.46
N VAL A 49 8.52 -3.78 35.06
CA VAL A 49 8.20 -4.83 34.08
C VAL A 49 7.35 -4.31 32.91
N ALA A 50 7.54 -4.97 31.77
CA ALA A 50 6.69 -4.92 30.61
C ALA A 50 5.79 -6.17 30.59
N ILE A 51 4.49 -5.99 30.39
CA ILE A 51 3.49 -7.07 30.41
C ILE A 51 2.79 -7.11 29.06
N LYS A 52 3.16 -8.06 28.19
CA LYS A 52 2.57 -8.32 26.86
C LYS A 52 1.28 -9.12 27.09
N ILE A 53 0.12 -8.58 26.71
CA ILE A 53 -1.20 -9.16 26.97
C ILE A 53 -1.93 -9.35 25.63
N GLN A 54 -2.27 -10.60 25.31
CA GLN A 54 -2.96 -10.98 24.07
C GLN A 54 -4.38 -10.40 24.01
N TYR A 55 -4.85 -10.03 22.81
CA TYR A 55 -6.27 -9.67 22.61
C TYR A 55 -7.17 -10.92 22.71
N PRO A 56 -8.23 -10.90 23.54
CA PRO A 56 -9.12 -12.06 23.69
C PRO A 56 -9.79 -12.48 22.38
N GLY A 57 -9.57 -13.73 21.97
CA GLY A 57 -10.22 -14.35 20.81
C GLY A 57 -9.40 -14.40 19.52
N VAL A 58 -8.13 -13.95 19.51
CA VAL A 58 -7.29 -13.89 18.29
C VAL A 58 -6.79 -15.27 17.85
N ALA A 59 -6.28 -16.09 18.78
CA ALA A 59 -5.84 -17.47 18.48
C ALA A 59 -6.97 -18.28 17.80
N GLU A 60 -8.20 -18.04 18.23
CA GLU A 60 -9.43 -18.64 17.73
C GLU A 60 -9.89 -18.05 16.37
N SER A 61 -9.39 -16.89 15.94
CA SER A 61 -9.82 -16.20 14.71
C SER A 61 -8.85 -16.29 13.52
N ILE A 62 -7.54 -16.47 13.75
CA ILE A 62 -6.49 -16.51 12.71
C ILE A 62 -6.88 -17.32 11.46
N SER A 63 -7.41 -18.53 11.64
CA SER A 63 -7.78 -19.41 10.51
C SER A 63 -8.98 -18.91 9.70
N SER A 64 -9.88 -18.14 10.31
CA SER A 64 -10.98 -17.45 9.62
C SER A 64 -10.46 -16.21 8.89
N ASP A 65 -9.60 -15.43 9.56
CA ASP A 65 -9.22 -14.12 9.08
C ASP A 65 -8.23 -14.21 7.92
N LEU A 66 -7.28 -15.15 7.96
CA LEU A 66 -6.43 -15.51 6.81
C LEU A 66 -7.24 -16.07 5.64
N LEU A 67 -8.31 -16.85 5.89
CA LEU A 67 -9.19 -17.35 4.83
C LEU A 67 -10.03 -16.22 4.19
N ASN A 68 -10.41 -15.21 4.97
CA ASN A 68 -11.10 -14.03 4.45
C ASN A 68 -10.14 -13.10 3.68
N LEU A 69 -8.89 -12.94 4.15
CA LEU A 69 -7.83 -12.25 3.41
C LEU A 69 -7.55 -12.95 2.07
N LYS A 70 -7.43 -14.29 2.07
CA LYS A 70 -7.30 -15.10 0.85
C LYS A 70 -8.40 -14.79 -0.15
N ARG A 71 -9.67 -14.87 0.30
CA ARG A 71 -10.84 -14.60 -0.53
C ARG A 71 -10.80 -13.18 -1.10
N LEU A 72 -10.52 -12.18 -0.27
CA LEU A 72 -10.40 -10.79 -0.71
C LEU A 72 -9.35 -10.66 -1.83
N VAL A 73 -8.13 -11.15 -1.59
CA VAL A 73 -7.01 -11.13 -2.54
C VAL A 73 -7.32 -11.87 -3.85
N THR A 74 -7.96 -13.03 -3.78
CA THR A 74 -8.37 -13.80 -4.97
C THR A 74 -9.50 -13.11 -5.75
N TYR A 75 -10.48 -12.50 -5.07
CA TYR A 75 -11.60 -11.82 -5.73
C TYR A 75 -11.22 -10.45 -6.32
N THR A 76 -10.26 -9.73 -5.73
CA THR A 76 -9.78 -8.45 -6.28
C THR A 76 -8.75 -8.61 -7.39
N ASN A 77 -8.13 -9.78 -7.53
CA ASN A 77 -7.07 -10.06 -8.52
C ASN A 77 -5.92 -9.03 -8.44
N ILE A 78 -5.60 -8.53 -7.22
CA ILE A 78 -4.53 -7.55 -6.98
C ILE A 78 -3.13 -8.19 -7.06
N LEU A 79 -2.99 -9.48 -6.74
CA LEU A 79 -1.69 -10.17 -6.78
C LEU A 79 -1.37 -10.77 -8.18
N PRO A 80 -0.11 -10.68 -8.63
CA PRO A 80 0.39 -11.36 -9.83
C PRO A 80 0.10 -12.88 -9.86
N ARG A 81 -0.25 -13.37 -11.05
CA ARG A 81 -0.40 -14.81 -11.32
C ARG A 81 0.99 -15.47 -11.31
N GLY A 82 1.24 -16.32 -10.33
CA GLY A 82 2.55 -16.95 -10.11
C GLY A 82 2.97 -16.95 -8.63
N LEU A 83 2.39 -16.07 -7.82
CA LEU A 83 2.55 -16.13 -6.36
C LEU A 83 1.87 -17.38 -5.78
N TYR A 84 2.63 -18.17 -5.03
CA TYR A 84 2.16 -19.32 -4.26
C TYR A 84 1.36 -18.84 -3.01
N ILE A 85 0.21 -18.21 -3.24
CA ILE A 85 -0.65 -17.60 -2.22
C ILE A 85 -1.04 -18.61 -1.14
N ASP A 86 -1.30 -19.86 -1.52
CA ASP A 86 -1.59 -20.96 -0.59
C ASP A 86 -0.46 -21.21 0.42
N GLU A 87 0.79 -21.16 -0.05
CA GLU A 87 1.98 -21.41 0.78
C GLU A 87 2.30 -20.19 1.67
N ILE A 88 2.15 -18.97 1.15
CA ILE A 88 2.26 -17.73 1.95
C ILE A 88 1.25 -17.73 3.09
N ILE A 89 0.02 -18.19 2.85
CA ILE A 89 -1.02 -18.31 3.88
C ILE A 89 -0.72 -19.45 4.86
N ARG A 90 -0.13 -20.56 4.40
CA ARG A 90 0.29 -21.65 5.28
C ARG A 90 1.38 -21.18 6.25
N VAL A 91 2.45 -20.59 5.72
CA VAL A 91 3.56 -20.02 6.51
C VAL A 91 3.04 -18.94 7.46
N GLY A 92 2.27 -17.97 6.96
CA GLY A 92 1.71 -16.90 7.78
C GLY A 92 0.73 -17.38 8.85
N LYS A 93 0.00 -18.49 8.62
CA LYS A 93 -0.79 -19.14 9.67
C LYS A 93 0.11 -19.74 10.74
N GLU A 94 1.15 -20.46 10.36
CA GLU A 94 2.07 -21.09 11.31
C GLU A 94 2.85 -20.05 12.14
N GLU A 95 3.25 -18.93 11.54
CA GLU A 95 3.84 -17.79 12.23
C GLU A 95 2.87 -17.13 13.23
N LEU A 96 1.67 -16.73 12.79
CA LEU A 96 0.67 -16.13 13.68
C LEU A 96 0.17 -17.11 14.77
N THR A 97 0.22 -18.43 14.53
CA THR A 97 -0.12 -19.43 15.56
C THR A 97 1.00 -19.56 16.60
N ALA A 98 2.27 -19.44 16.20
CA ALA A 98 3.40 -19.43 17.13
C ALA A 98 3.42 -18.15 17.99
N GLU A 99 3.15 -16.98 17.39
CA GLU A 99 2.96 -15.72 18.14
C GLU A 99 1.84 -15.79 19.18
N CYS A 100 0.89 -16.73 19.07
CA CYS A 100 -0.21 -16.91 20.01
C CYS A 100 0.14 -17.68 21.28
N ASP A 101 1.32 -18.30 21.40
CA ASP A 101 1.75 -19.00 22.62
C ASP A 101 2.87 -18.25 23.34
N TYR A 102 2.49 -17.56 24.42
CA TYR A 102 3.42 -16.76 25.23
C TYR A 102 4.28 -17.61 26.20
N ILE A 103 4.03 -18.92 26.36
CA ILE A 103 4.96 -19.83 27.02
C ILE A 103 6.08 -20.22 26.05
N GLN A 104 5.74 -20.54 24.80
CA GLN A 104 6.72 -20.77 23.73
C GLN A 104 7.64 -19.55 23.54
N GLU A 105 7.08 -18.33 23.58
CA GLU A 105 7.87 -17.09 23.55
C GLU A 105 8.81 -16.95 24.76
N ALA A 106 8.35 -17.27 25.98
CA ALA A 106 9.18 -17.26 27.18
C ALA A 106 10.34 -18.28 27.11
N ASP A 107 10.08 -19.49 26.62
CA ASP A 107 11.09 -20.53 26.40
C ASP A 107 12.16 -20.06 25.38
N ASN A 108 11.71 -19.49 24.26
CA ASN A 108 12.57 -18.93 23.23
C ASN A 108 13.46 -17.80 23.79
N GLN A 109 12.91 -16.93 24.63
CA GLN A 109 13.60 -15.79 25.22
C GLN A 109 14.68 -16.22 26.23
N GLU A 110 14.40 -17.22 27.07
CA GLU A 110 15.40 -17.78 28.00
C GLU A 110 16.51 -18.53 27.26
N LEU A 111 16.21 -19.22 26.15
CA LEU A 111 17.22 -19.81 25.26
C LEU A 111 18.09 -18.74 24.59
N PHE A 112 17.49 -17.65 24.08
CA PHE A 112 18.24 -16.52 23.51
C PHE A 112 19.19 -15.87 24.53
N THR A 113 18.78 -15.81 25.80
CA THR A 113 19.62 -15.28 26.89
C THR A 113 20.89 -16.13 27.05
N GLN A 114 20.72 -17.46 27.14
CA GLN A 114 21.83 -18.41 27.25
C GLN A 114 22.77 -18.37 26.04
N LEU A 115 22.24 -18.27 24.82
CA LEU A 115 23.04 -18.19 23.59
C LEU A 115 23.90 -16.92 23.54
N ILE A 116 23.36 -15.77 23.97
CA ILE A 116 24.09 -14.49 24.01
C ILE A 116 25.18 -14.49 25.08
N GLU A 117 24.93 -15.10 26.24
CA GLU A 117 25.93 -15.30 27.30
C GLU A 117 27.07 -16.22 26.83
N GLN A 118 26.74 -17.41 26.32
CA GLN A 118 27.71 -18.41 25.84
C GLN A 118 28.56 -17.90 24.67
N SER A 119 28.00 -17.03 23.82
CA SER A 119 28.71 -16.43 22.69
C SER A 119 29.60 -15.23 23.07
N GLY A 120 29.62 -14.83 24.35
CA GLY A 120 30.34 -13.64 24.82
C GLY A 120 29.71 -12.31 24.38
N MET A 121 28.46 -12.33 23.90
CA MET A 121 27.78 -11.21 23.28
C MET A 121 26.96 -10.36 24.28
N ALA A 122 26.95 -10.72 25.57
CA ALA A 122 26.24 -9.98 26.63
C ALA A 122 26.69 -8.51 26.81
N ASN A 123 27.90 -8.15 26.38
CA ASN A 123 28.37 -6.75 26.35
C ASN A 123 27.78 -5.91 25.19
N ALA A 124 26.93 -6.50 24.35
CA ALA A 124 26.40 -5.90 23.13
C ALA A 124 24.87 -5.99 23.03
N TYR A 125 24.26 -7.03 23.60
CA TYR A 125 22.81 -7.27 23.56
C TYR A 125 22.29 -7.60 24.95
N VAL A 126 21.06 -7.18 25.23
CA VAL A 126 20.36 -7.48 26.49
C VAL A 126 19.02 -8.14 26.15
N VAL A 127 18.82 -9.35 26.66
CA VAL A 127 17.50 -9.99 26.68
C VAL A 127 16.88 -9.67 28.05
N PRO A 128 15.62 -9.19 28.13
CA PRO A 128 15.01 -8.91 29.41
C PRO A 128 14.74 -10.22 30.16
N ARG A 129 14.92 -10.20 31.48
CA ARG A 129 14.53 -11.36 32.31
C ARG A 129 13.03 -11.64 32.19
N VAL A 130 12.66 -12.91 32.03
CA VAL A 130 11.27 -13.40 32.12
C VAL A 130 10.87 -13.59 33.59
N TYR A 131 9.64 -13.23 33.93
CA TYR A 131 9.00 -13.54 35.22
C TYR A 131 7.94 -14.63 34.97
N ARG A 132 8.38 -15.89 35.04
CA ARG A 132 7.56 -17.08 34.74
C ARG A 132 6.34 -17.17 35.65
N GLU A 133 6.48 -16.76 36.91
CA GLU A 133 5.44 -16.68 37.93
C GLU A 133 4.31 -15.69 37.60
N LEU A 134 4.52 -14.78 36.65
CA LEU A 134 3.54 -13.82 36.14
C LEU A 134 3.35 -13.96 34.62
N SER A 135 3.62 -15.15 34.07
CA SER A 135 3.46 -15.44 32.64
C SER A 135 2.57 -16.68 32.41
N THR A 136 1.71 -16.62 31.41
CA THR A 136 0.78 -17.66 30.96
C THR A 136 0.83 -17.77 29.42
N SER A 137 0.01 -18.64 28.82
CA SER A 137 -0.09 -18.70 27.34
C SER A 137 -0.68 -17.46 26.69
N ARG A 138 -1.24 -16.50 27.45
CA ARG A 138 -1.81 -15.23 26.94
C ARG A 138 -1.27 -13.96 27.60
N ILE A 139 -0.38 -14.08 28.59
CA ILE A 139 0.31 -12.96 29.24
C ILE A 139 1.80 -13.29 29.38
N LEU A 140 2.69 -12.41 28.93
CA LEU A 140 4.15 -12.54 29.11
C LEU A 140 4.67 -11.33 29.89
N THR A 141 5.25 -11.59 31.07
CA THR A 141 5.83 -10.55 31.93
C THR A 141 7.36 -10.60 31.87
N THR A 142 7.97 -9.51 31.44
CA THR A 142 9.43 -9.39 31.25
C THR A 142 9.97 -8.10 31.87
N GLN A 143 11.28 -8.03 32.11
CA GLN A 143 11.94 -6.82 32.60
C GLN A 143 11.77 -5.64 31.62
N LEU A 144 11.43 -4.45 32.14
CA LEU A 144 11.25 -3.25 31.30
C LEU A 144 12.59 -2.70 30.81
N ILE A 145 12.95 -2.99 29.55
CA ILE A 145 14.11 -2.36 28.90
C ILE A 145 13.82 -0.89 28.59
N SER A 146 14.84 -0.04 28.79
CA SER A 146 14.85 1.36 28.38
C SER A 146 15.76 1.53 27.17
N GLY A 147 15.31 2.25 26.15
CA GLY A 147 16.08 2.52 24.93
C GLY A 147 15.27 3.26 23.87
N VAL A 148 15.90 3.58 22.74
CA VAL A 148 15.24 4.08 21.53
C VAL A 148 15.14 2.92 20.54
N ALA A 149 13.95 2.69 19.99
CA ALA A 149 13.75 1.70 18.94
C ALA A 149 14.74 1.95 17.77
N VAL A 150 15.46 0.92 17.33
CA VAL A 150 16.53 1.05 16.32
C VAL A 150 16.00 1.63 15.01
N ASP A 151 14.75 1.31 14.66
CA ASP A 151 14.05 1.89 13.51
C ASP A 151 13.98 3.45 13.55
N LYS A 152 14.07 4.06 14.74
CA LYS A 152 14.07 5.52 14.97
C LYS A 152 15.47 6.10 15.24
N ALA A 153 16.52 5.26 15.26
CA ALA A 153 17.90 5.69 15.48
C ALA A 153 18.52 6.46 14.28
N VAL A 154 17.75 6.74 13.22
CA VAL A 154 18.16 7.47 12.01
C VAL A 154 18.74 8.86 12.27
N ASN A 155 18.38 9.49 13.39
CA ASN A 155 18.85 10.83 13.79
C ASN A 155 20.09 10.83 14.70
N LEU A 156 20.67 9.66 15.00
CA LEU A 156 21.91 9.56 15.78
C LEU A 156 23.15 9.83 14.91
N SER A 157 24.33 9.96 15.53
CA SER A 157 25.60 10.16 14.82
C SER A 157 25.90 8.99 13.87
N GLN A 158 26.72 9.24 12.84
CA GLN A 158 27.06 8.21 11.86
C GLN A 158 27.74 7.00 12.52
N ASP A 159 28.60 7.24 13.50
CA ASP A 159 29.34 6.17 14.20
C ASP A 159 28.41 5.29 15.04
N VAL A 160 27.41 5.89 15.71
CA VAL A 160 26.39 5.14 16.46
C VAL A 160 25.47 4.37 15.50
N ARG A 161 25.04 4.97 14.38
CA ARG A 161 24.26 4.27 13.35
C ARG A 161 25.03 3.11 12.71
N ASN A 162 26.33 3.28 12.47
CA ASN A 162 27.23 2.23 12.02
C ASN A 162 27.36 1.12 13.08
N GLY A 163 27.58 1.46 14.35
CA GLY A 163 27.64 0.51 15.46
C GLY A 163 26.38 -0.35 15.58
N ILE A 164 25.21 0.28 15.61
CA ILE A 164 23.91 -0.39 15.67
C ILE A 164 23.69 -1.32 14.46
N ALA A 165 23.97 -0.84 13.25
CA ALA A 165 23.81 -1.62 12.03
C ALA A 165 24.75 -2.85 12.01
N ARG A 166 26.01 -2.67 12.41
CA ARG A 166 26.99 -3.77 12.51
C ARG A 166 26.60 -4.78 13.60
N ARG A 167 26.07 -4.34 14.74
CA ARG A 167 25.50 -5.23 15.77
C ARG A 167 24.33 -6.05 15.20
N ILE A 168 23.36 -5.43 14.54
CA ILE A 168 22.25 -6.17 13.90
C ILE A 168 22.74 -7.20 12.87
N LEU A 169 23.73 -6.85 12.05
CA LEU A 169 24.29 -7.78 11.08
C LEU A 169 25.02 -8.95 11.76
N GLN A 170 25.82 -8.68 12.80
CA GLN A 170 26.52 -9.72 13.56
C GLN A 170 25.53 -10.67 14.26
N LEU A 171 24.47 -10.13 14.88
CA LEU A 171 23.40 -10.93 15.46
C LEU A 171 22.72 -11.81 14.40
N THR A 172 22.32 -11.24 13.26
CA THR A 172 21.62 -11.97 12.18
C THR A 172 22.47 -13.11 11.60
N ILE A 173 23.79 -12.93 11.51
CA ILE A 173 24.73 -13.94 11.01
C ILE A 173 25.02 -15.01 12.07
N ARG A 174 25.12 -14.65 13.36
CA ARG A 174 25.26 -15.60 14.49
C ARG A 174 24.00 -16.46 14.69
N GLU A 175 22.82 -15.84 14.75
CA GLU A 175 21.51 -16.51 14.84
C GLU A 175 21.37 -17.63 13.81
N LEU A 176 21.68 -17.32 12.54
CA LEU A 176 21.50 -18.25 11.43
C LEU A 176 22.56 -19.36 11.42
N PHE A 177 23.84 -19.01 11.51
CA PHE A 177 24.94 -19.93 11.17
C PHE A 177 25.69 -20.50 12.38
N ASP A 178 25.64 -19.84 13.54
CA ASP A 178 26.30 -20.32 14.75
C ASP A 178 25.29 -21.08 15.63
N TRP A 179 24.23 -20.39 16.03
CA TRP A 179 23.18 -20.94 16.91
C TRP A 179 22.20 -21.84 16.15
N ARG A 180 21.98 -21.55 14.85
CA ARG A 180 20.88 -22.09 14.04
C ARG A 180 19.50 -21.82 14.66
N PHE A 181 19.40 -20.84 15.54
CA PHE A 181 18.21 -20.43 16.27
C PHE A 181 18.06 -18.91 16.14
N MET A 182 16.96 -18.50 15.52
CA MET A 182 16.86 -17.19 14.86
C MET A 182 15.47 -16.60 15.04
N GLN A 183 15.39 -15.35 15.49
CA GLN A 183 14.17 -14.56 15.50
C GLN A 183 13.85 -14.17 14.05
N THR A 184 12.78 -14.71 13.47
CA THR A 184 12.52 -14.55 12.02
C THR A 184 11.69 -13.31 11.67
N ASP A 185 11.17 -12.61 12.68
CA ASP A 185 10.53 -11.30 12.54
C ASP A 185 11.58 -10.20 12.26
N PRO A 186 11.47 -9.43 11.16
CA PRO A 186 12.33 -8.28 10.86
C PRO A 186 11.86 -6.96 11.52
N ASN A 187 10.93 -6.96 12.48
CA ASN A 187 10.44 -5.73 13.10
C ASN A 187 11.49 -5.05 14.00
N TRP A 188 12.31 -4.18 13.40
CA TRP A 188 13.33 -3.39 14.10
C TRP A 188 12.81 -2.36 15.12
N SER A 189 11.49 -2.25 15.32
CA SER A 189 10.93 -1.51 16.46
C SER A 189 10.96 -2.32 17.78
N ASN A 190 11.07 -3.65 17.70
CA ASN A 190 11.29 -4.58 18.82
C ASN A 190 12.78 -4.66 19.26
N PHE A 191 13.64 -3.76 18.76
CA PHE A 191 15.07 -3.69 19.05
C PHE A 191 15.37 -2.33 19.69
N MET A 192 15.79 -2.32 20.95
CA MET A 192 15.82 -1.12 21.79
C MET A 192 17.26 -0.71 22.10
N TYR A 193 17.83 0.22 21.32
CA TYR A 193 19.19 0.71 21.55
C TYR A 193 19.26 1.63 22.77
N ASN A 194 20.14 1.31 23.73
CA ASN A 194 20.41 2.16 24.88
C ASN A 194 21.78 2.87 24.78
N ALA A 195 21.74 4.17 24.51
CA ALA A 195 22.93 5.00 24.34
C ALA A 195 23.77 5.18 25.64
N SER A 196 23.26 4.85 26.83
CA SER A 196 24.05 4.91 28.07
C SER A 196 24.90 3.65 28.34
N THR A 197 24.58 2.53 27.68
CA THR A 197 25.31 1.25 27.80
C THR A 197 25.89 0.75 26.47
N ASP A 198 25.55 1.39 25.35
CA ASP A 198 25.84 0.97 23.97
C ASP A 198 25.35 -0.46 23.62
N THR A 199 24.27 -0.90 24.27
CA THR A 199 23.66 -2.21 24.06
C THR A 199 22.34 -2.14 23.31
N ILE A 200 21.97 -3.23 22.63
CA ILE A 200 20.66 -3.40 21.99
C ILE A 200 19.80 -4.37 22.81
N GLY A 201 18.69 -3.89 23.34
CA GLY A 201 17.66 -4.72 23.96
C GLY A 201 16.84 -5.49 22.92
N LEU A 202 16.57 -6.76 23.17
CA LEU A 202 15.78 -7.65 22.28
C LEU A 202 14.48 -8.03 23.01
N VAL A 203 13.29 -7.68 22.49
CA VAL A 203 12.04 -7.74 23.30
C VAL A 203 10.85 -8.54 22.73
N ASP A 204 11.02 -9.27 21.63
CA ASP A 204 9.93 -10.06 21.02
C ASP A 204 10.48 -11.36 20.42
N PHE A 205 10.01 -12.51 20.91
CA PHE A 205 10.56 -13.83 20.56
C PHE A 205 9.51 -14.83 20.05
N GLY A 206 8.27 -14.36 19.79
CA GLY A 206 7.17 -15.20 19.33
C GLY A 206 7.40 -15.86 17.95
N ALA A 207 8.28 -15.27 17.14
CA ALA A 207 8.70 -15.78 15.84
C ALA A 207 10.14 -16.35 15.83
N ALA A 208 10.67 -16.84 16.96
CA ALA A 208 11.95 -17.55 16.97
C ALA A 208 11.80 -19.01 16.47
N ARG A 209 12.77 -19.49 15.69
CA ARG A 209 12.76 -20.84 15.08
C ARG A 209 14.17 -21.46 15.04
N GLU A 210 14.26 -22.78 15.23
CA GLU A 210 15.48 -23.55 14.93
C GLU A 210 15.50 -23.97 13.45
N TYR A 211 16.69 -24.06 12.86
CA TYR A 211 16.94 -24.51 11.49
C TYR A 211 17.78 -25.80 11.48
N PRO A 212 17.39 -26.83 10.70
CA PRO A 212 18.15 -28.07 10.58
C PRO A 212 19.59 -27.82 10.13
N LYS A 213 20.56 -28.49 10.77
CA LYS A 213 21.99 -28.27 10.46
C LYS A 213 22.31 -28.47 8.98
N GLU A 214 21.80 -29.52 8.35
CA GLU A 214 22.03 -29.82 6.92
C GLU A 214 21.60 -28.67 5.99
N PHE A 215 20.44 -28.05 6.27
CA PHE A 215 19.96 -26.89 5.53
C PHE A 215 20.86 -25.66 5.73
N VAL A 216 21.29 -25.40 6.97
CA VAL A 216 22.20 -24.28 7.28
C VAL A 216 23.58 -24.49 6.68
N ASP A 217 24.09 -25.73 6.66
CA ASP A 217 25.37 -26.13 6.06
C ASP A 217 25.41 -25.75 4.57
N ASP A 218 24.36 -26.12 3.82
CA ASP A 218 24.26 -25.79 2.40
C ASP A 218 23.92 -24.32 2.14
N TYR A 219 23.11 -23.69 3.00
CA TYR A 219 22.83 -22.26 2.89
C TYR A 219 24.08 -21.40 3.14
N PHE A 220 24.94 -21.82 4.06
CA PHE A 220 26.25 -21.20 4.29
C PHE A 220 27.11 -21.29 3.03
N ASN A 221 27.13 -22.44 2.34
CA ASN A 221 27.85 -22.59 1.08
C ASN A 221 27.34 -21.60 -0.01
N VAL A 222 26.03 -21.34 -0.10
CA VAL A 222 25.47 -20.32 -1.03
C VAL A 222 25.96 -18.91 -0.68
N VAL A 223 25.88 -18.51 0.59
CA VAL A 223 26.29 -17.17 1.04
C VAL A 223 27.81 -16.99 0.91
N TRP A 224 28.60 -18.01 1.26
CA TRP A 224 30.05 -18.02 1.13
C TRP A 224 30.49 -17.99 -0.34
N ALA A 225 29.82 -18.73 -1.23
CA ALA A 225 30.09 -18.67 -2.67
C ALA A 225 29.76 -17.29 -3.25
N ALA A 226 28.63 -16.69 -2.89
CA ALA A 226 28.25 -15.34 -3.30
C ALA A 226 29.25 -14.27 -2.79
N ALA A 227 29.71 -14.41 -1.55
CA ALA A 227 30.72 -13.56 -0.91
C ALA A 227 32.10 -13.65 -1.58
N ASN A 228 32.46 -14.83 -2.11
CA ASN A 228 33.73 -15.03 -2.83
C ASN A 228 33.58 -14.95 -4.37
N SER A 229 32.39 -14.63 -4.87
CA SER A 229 32.05 -14.53 -6.30
C SER A 229 32.20 -15.83 -7.11
N ASP A 230 32.05 -16.98 -6.45
CA ASP A 230 32.03 -18.30 -7.10
C ASP A 230 30.63 -18.59 -7.68
N GLU A 231 30.45 -18.29 -8.96
CA GLU A 231 29.19 -18.57 -9.68
C GLU A 231 28.83 -20.06 -9.71
N LYS A 232 29.83 -20.95 -9.71
CA LYS A 232 29.59 -22.39 -9.81
C LYS A 232 29.07 -22.94 -8.49
N THR A 233 29.79 -22.74 -7.39
CA THR A 233 29.38 -23.25 -6.06
C THR A 233 28.07 -22.61 -5.61
N LEU A 234 27.80 -21.35 -5.97
CA LEU A 234 26.50 -20.70 -5.73
C LEU A 234 25.36 -21.46 -6.43
N MET A 235 25.52 -21.82 -7.69
CA MET A 235 24.49 -22.52 -8.47
C MET A 235 24.36 -23.99 -8.06
N ASP A 236 25.47 -24.71 -7.86
CA ASP A 236 25.47 -26.12 -7.42
C ASP A 236 24.76 -26.25 -6.05
N ALA A 237 25.06 -25.38 -5.08
CA ALA A 237 24.41 -25.37 -3.78
C ALA A 237 22.93 -24.89 -3.85
N SER A 238 22.60 -23.96 -4.76
CA SER A 238 21.21 -23.53 -4.98
C SER A 238 20.33 -24.63 -5.55
N LEU A 239 20.88 -25.51 -6.40
CA LEU A 239 20.19 -26.70 -6.91
C LEU A 239 19.99 -27.75 -5.81
N LYS A 240 21.03 -27.97 -4.98
CA LYS A 240 20.96 -28.89 -3.83
C LYS A 240 19.90 -28.46 -2.79
N LEU A 241 19.78 -27.16 -2.54
CA LEU A 241 18.73 -26.56 -1.69
C LEU A 241 17.35 -26.44 -2.37
N HIS A 242 17.19 -26.95 -3.60
CA HIS A 242 15.94 -26.85 -4.38
C HIS A 242 15.42 -25.42 -4.57
N PHE A 243 16.30 -24.41 -4.58
CA PHE A 243 15.95 -23.03 -4.96
C PHE A 243 15.66 -22.92 -6.46
N LEU A 244 16.17 -23.90 -7.21
CA LEU A 244 16.01 -24.21 -8.64
C LEU A 244 15.90 -25.74 -8.78
N THR A 245 15.21 -26.27 -9.79
CA THR A 245 15.25 -27.71 -10.14
C THR A 245 16.40 -28.04 -11.09
N GLY A 246 16.83 -27.06 -11.90
CA GLY A 246 17.77 -27.24 -13.02
C GLY A 246 17.09 -27.23 -14.39
N ASP A 247 15.75 -27.36 -14.44
CA ASP A 247 14.95 -27.26 -15.67
C ASP A 247 14.49 -25.83 -15.97
N GLU A 248 14.79 -24.87 -15.09
CA GLU A 248 14.42 -23.47 -15.27
C GLU A 248 14.95 -22.86 -16.58
N SER A 249 14.22 -21.88 -17.11
CA SER A 249 14.67 -21.14 -18.29
C SER A 249 16.06 -20.53 -18.06
N PRO A 250 16.94 -20.45 -19.09
CA PRO A 250 18.24 -19.80 -18.94
C PRO A 250 18.19 -18.33 -18.49
N ALA A 251 17.04 -17.66 -18.65
CA ALA A 251 16.81 -16.32 -18.09
C ALA A 251 16.65 -16.36 -16.56
N MET A 252 15.89 -17.32 -16.05
CA MET A 252 15.70 -17.56 -14.61
C MET A 252 17.00 -17.98 -13.93
N MET A 253 17.77 -18.91 -14.50
CA MET A 253 19.08 -19.31 -13.95
C MET A 253 20.03 -18.10 -13.81
N ARG A 254 20.12 -17.26 -14.84
CA ARG A 254 20.93 -16.03 -14.79
C ARG A 254 20.39 -15.00 -13.79
N ALA A 255 19.07 -14.88 -13.64
CA ALA A 255 18.46 -13.97 -12.68
C ALA A 255 18.73 -14.40 -11.22
N HIS A 256 18.67 -15.71 -10.95
CA HIS A 256 19.02 -16.29 -9.64
C HIS A 256 20.50 -16.04 -9.30
N MET A 257 21.40 -16.40 -10.23
CA MET A 257 22.84 -16.16 -10.09
C MET A 257 23.17 -14.69 -9.84
N ALA A 258 22.60 -13.79 -10.65
CA ALA A 258 22.81 -12.34 -10.51
C ALA A 258 22.27 -11.79 -9.18
N ALA A 259 21.08 -12.22 -8.73
CA ALA A 259 20.53 -11.80 -7.46
C ALA A 259 21.38 -12.29 -6.27
N GLY A 260 21.80 -13.56 -6.29
CA GLY A 260 22.71 -14.11 -5.28
C GLY A 260 24.03 -13.35 -5.22
N MET A 261 24.64 -13.05 -6.38
CA MET A 261 25.86 -12.24 -6.47
C MET A 261 25.70 -10.78 -6.05
N VAL A 262 24.47 -10.26 -5.96
CA VAL A 262 24.19 -8.94 -5.38
C VAL A 262 23.98 -9.04 -3.86
N VAL A 263 23.34 -10.11 -3.37
CA VAL A 263 23.20 -10.37 -1.91
C VAL A 263 24.54 -10.63 -1.23
N GLY A 264 25.47 -11.34 -1.88
CA GLY A 264 26.81 -11.60 -1.34
C GLY A 264 27.76 -10.41 -1.36
N GLU A 265 27.42 -9.31 -2.03
CA GLU A 265 28.32 -8.17 -2.26
C GLU A 265 28.87 -7.49 -0.99
N PRO A 266 28.10 -7.26 0.09
CA PRO A 266 28.62 -6.68 1.32
C PRO A 266 29.75 -7.53 1.95
N PHE A 267 29.73 -8.84 1.69
CA PHE A 267 30.68 -9.81 2.23
C PHE A 267 31.87 -10.10 1.29
N ARG A 268 32.12 -9.25 0.27
CA ARG A 268 33.27 -9.42 -0.65
C ARG A 268 34.60 -8.91 -0.11
N SER A 269 34.58 -7.90 0.76
CA SER A 269 35.79 -7.17 1.18
C SER A 269 35.72 -6.70 2.62
N ASN A 270 36.87 -6.58 3.29
CA ASN A 270 36.98 -5.99 4.61
C ASN A 270 36.82 -4.46 4.62
N GLU A 271 36.74 -3.82 3.44
CA GLU A 271 36.39 -2.40 3.31
C GLU A 271 34.94 -2.12 3.75
N PRO A 272 34.64 -0.96 4.38
CA PRO A 272 33.30 -0.60 4.78
C PRO A 272 32.32 -0.48 3.60
N PHE A 273 31.22 -1.21 3.66
CA PHE A 273 30.18 -1.23 2.63
C PHE A 273 29.08 -0.20 2.90
N ASP A 274 28.86 0.73 1.97
CA ASP A 274 27.75 1.69 2.02
C ASP A 274 26.45 1.04 1.50
N PHE A 275 25.60 0.63 2.45
CA PHE A 275 24.32 0.02 2.16
C PHE A 275 23.38 0.94 1.35
N TYR A 276 23.40 2.25 1.61
CA TYR A 276 22.50 3.20 0.96
C TYR A 276 22.92 3.51 -0.49
N ALA A 277 24.21 3.80 -0.72
CA ALA A 277 24.73 4.09 -2.07
C ALA A 277 24.69 2.87 -3.00
N SER A 278 24.81 1.65 -2.45
CA SER A 278 24.79 0.39 -3.21
C SER A 278 23.51 0.12 -4.01
N LYS A 279 22.37 0.72 -3.61
CA LYS A 279 21.04 0.48 -4.18
C LYS A 279 20.69 -1.02 -4.30
N LEU A 280 21.11 -1.83 -3.33
CA LEU A 280 20.88 -3.29 -3.27
C LEU A 280 19.44 -3.69 -3.64
N THR A 281 18.44 -3.07 -3.01
CA THR A 281 17.01 -3.33 -3.24
C THR A 281 16.60 -3.07 -4.69
N THR A 282 17.00 -1.93 -5.27
CA THR A 282 16.74 -1.58 -6.67
C THR A 282 17.45 -2.49 -7.67
N ARG A 283 18.54 -3.16 -7.27
CA ARG A 283 19.24 -4.14 -8.09
C ARG A 283 18.57 -5.51 -8.03
N LEU A 284 18.19 -5.99 -6.84
CA LEU A 284 17.38 -7.21 -6.68
C LEU A 284 16.03 -7.11 -7.41
N GLY A 285 15.33 -5.97 -7.30
CA GLY A 285 14.01 -5.75 -7.90
C GLY A 285 13.95 -5.95 -9.42
N LYS A 286 15.08 -5.84 -10.13
CA LYS A 286 15.19 -6.12 -11.58
C LYS A 286 14.96 -7.58 -11.95
N HIS A 287 15.06 -8.49 -10.97
CA HIS A 287 14.91 -9.93 -11.16
C HIS A 287 13.52 -10.43 -10.74
N THR A 288 12.72 -9.61 -10.04
CA THR A 288 11.40 -9.98 -9.50
C THR A 288 10.44 -10.50 -10.57
N GLU A 289 10.31 -9.84 -11.72
CA GLU A 289 9.42 -10.32 -12.80
C GLU A 289 9.81 -11.72 -13.31
N VAL A 290 11.12 -11.98 -13.40
CA VAL A 290 11.66 -13.29 -13.81
C VAL A 290 11.40 -14.34 -12.72
N PHE A 291 11.53 -13.99 -11.44
CA PHE A 291 11.22 -14.89 -10.33
C PHE A 291 9.72 -15.20 -10.19
N MET A 292 8.84 -14.28 -10.55
CA MET A 292 7.37 -14.48 -10.47
C MET A 292 6.83 -15.41 -11.57
N HIS A 293 7.45 -15.43 -12.75
CA HIS A 293 6.98 -16.21 -13.91
C HIS A 293 7.90 -17.36 -14.32
N GLY A 294 9.15 -17.40 -13.83
CA GLY A 294 10.18 -18.35 -14.23
C GLY A 294 10.48 -19.46 -13.20
N ARG A 295 9.90 -19.41 -12.00
CA ARG A 295 10.00 -20.48 -11.00
C ARG A 295 9.16 -21.69 -11.40
N LEU A 296 9.77 -22.87 -11.37
CA LEU A 296 9.06 -24.16 -11.53
C LEU A 296 8.57 -24.70 -10.18
N THR A 297 9.32 -24.44 -9.10
CA THR A 297 8.99 -24.82 -7.73
C THR A 297 8.90 -23.60 -6.79
N PRO A 298 8.06 -23.67 -5.74
CA PRO A 298 8.22 -22.79 -4.58
C PRO A 298 9.57 -23.12 -3.90
N PRO A 299 10.31 -22.11 -3.39
CA PRO A 299 11.46 -22.38 -2.53
C PRO A 299 11.05 -23.11 -1.23
N PRO A 300 11.97 -23.81 -0.55
CA PRO A 300 11.69 -24.46 0.75
C PRO A 300 11.12 -23.50 1.81
N GLN A 301 10.38 -24.04 2.77
CA GLN A 301 9.61 -23.26 3.73
C GLN A 301 10.50 -22.36 4.61
N GLU A 302 11.64 -22.90 5.02
CA GLU A 302 12.68 -22.31 5.85
C GLU A 302 13.26 -21.02 5.21
N VAL A 303 13.25 -20.95 3.88
CA VAL A 303 13.79 -19.84 3.10
C VAL A 303 12.94 -18.58 3.27
N TYR A 304 11.62 -18.72 3.42
CA TYR A 304 10.68 -17.59 3.53
C TYR A 304 10.83 -16.80 4.84
N SER A 305 11.30 -17.44 5.90
CA SER A 305 11.58 -16.82 7.20
C SER A 305 13.03 -16.32 7.26
N LEU A 306 13.98 -17.11 6.77
CA LEU A 306 15.41 -16.76 6.73
C LEU A 306 15.66 -15.52 5.84
N HIS A 307 15.23 -15.54 4.57
CA HIS A 307 15.42 -14.40 3.66
C HIS A 307 14.72 -13.13 4.17
N ARG A 308 13.64 -13.26 4.95
CA ARG A 308 12.92 -12.13 5.54
C ARG A 308 13.76 -11.39 6.57
N LYS A 309 14.34 -12.11 7.54
CA LYS A 309 15.23 -11.53 8.57
C LYS A 309 16.54 -11.03 7.97
N LEU A 310 17.17 -11.75 7.03
CA LEU A 310 18.41 -11.31 6.37
C LEU A 310 18.21 -10.05 5.49
N ALA A 311 17.16 -10.01 4.66
CA ALA A 311 16.83 -8.80 3.90
C ALA A 311 16.37 -7.66 4.84
N GLY A 312 15.67 -7.97 5.93
CA GLY A 312 15.37 -7.03 6.99
C GLY A 312 16.63 -6.37 7.57
N ALA A 313 17.68 -7.15 7.82
CA ALA A 313 18.96 -6.64 8.34
C ALA A 313 19.63 -5.68 7.33
N PHE A 314 19.57 -6.00 6.03
CA PHE A 314 20.04 -5.10 4.98
C PHE A 314 19.18 -3.84 4.89
N LEU A 315 17.85 -3.95 5.01
CA LEU A 315 16.93 -2.81 4.97
C LEU A 315 17.14 -1.83 6.14
N ILE A 316 17.39 -2.31 7.36
CA ILE A 316 17.72 -1.42 8.48
C ILE A 316 19.12 -0.79 8.32
N CYS A 317 20.09 -1.50 7.76
CA CYS A 317 21.37 -0.90 7.37
C CYS A 317 21.20 0.21 6.32
N ILE A 318 20.32 0.04 5.33
CA ILE A 318 19.95 1.07 4.35
C ILE A 318 19.24 2.26 5.04
N LYS A 319 18.26 2.01 5.90
CA LYS A 319 17.48 3.02 6.65
C LYS A 319 18.37 3.86 7.58
N LEU A 320 19.31 3.22 8.27
CA LEU A 320 20.33 3.86 9.10
C LEU A 320 21.48 4.50 8.28
N ARG A 321 21.50 4.34 6.95
CA ARG A 321 22.60 4.75 6.05
C ARG A 321 23.97 4.29 6.57
N ALA A 322 24.05 3.02 6.92
CA ALA A 322 25.24 2.43 7.51
C ALA A 322 26.36 2.23 6.47
N VAL A 323 27.59 2.52 6.89
CA VAL A 323 28.82 2.30 6.14
C VAL A 323 29.74 1.49 7.05
N VAL A 324 29.71 0.16 6.91
CA VAL A 324 30.29 -0.78 7.89
C VAL A 324 31.03 -1.94 7.22
N PRO A 325 32.14 -2.44 7.79
CA PRO A 325 32.75 -3.69 7.33
C PRO A 325 31.85 -4.87 7.72
N CYS A 326 31.66 -5.79 6.77
CA CYS A 326 30.77 -6.96 6.89
C CYS A 326 31.47 -8.30 6.66
N ARG A 327 32.54 -8.33 5.85
CA ARG A 327 33.28 -9.56 5.51
C ARG A 327 33.77 -10.30 6.75
N ASP A 328 34.33 -9.57 7.70
CA ASP A 328 34.89 -10.09 8.94
C ASP A 328 33.85 -10.79 9.83
N VAL A 329 32.59 -10.34 9.80
CA VAL A 329 31.45 -10.99 10.47
C VAL A 329 31.15 -12.36 9.89
N LEU A 330 31.24 -12.51 8.57
CA LEU A 330 31.07 -13.81 7.90
C LEU A 330 32.29 -14.73 8.13
N GLU A 331 33.50 -14.17 8.13
CA GLU A 331 34.74 -14.90 8.43
C GLU A 331 34.86 -15.34 9.89
N GLU A 332 34.29 -14.58 10.85
CA GLU A 332 34.22 -14.96 12.26
C GLU A 332 33.51 -16.30 12.43
N VAL A 333 32.31 -16.43 11.85
CA VAL A 333 31.52 -17.66 11.88
C VAL A 333 32.14 -18.76 11.02
N GLN A 334 32.72 -18.41 9.85
CA GLN A 334 33.37 -19.39 8.97
C GLN A 334 34.43 -20.23 9.72
N ARG A 335 35.21 -19.61 10.61
CA ARG A 335 36.21 -20.31 11.43
C ARG A 335 35.56 -21.38 12.30
N THR A 336 34.48 -21.05 13.02
CA THR A 336 33.69 -21.99 13.82
C THR A 336 33.09 -23.11 12.97
N TYR A 337 32.60 -22.78 11.77
CA TYR A 337 31.88 -23.70 10.88
C TYR A 337 32.77 -24.79 10.26
N TYR A 338 34.05 -24.51 10.02
CA TYR A 338 35.01 -25.50 9.52
C TYR A 338 35.88 -26.12 10.63
N ALA A 339 36.19 -25.40 11.72
CA ALA A 339 36.88 -25.99 12.87
C ALA A 339 36.08 -27.14 13.52
N THR A 340 34.76 -27.17 13.35
CA THR A 340 33.88 -28.28 13.77
C THR A 340 33.75 -29.41 12.74
N LYS A 341 34.37 -29.29 11.55
CA LYS A 341 34.49 -30.35 10.54
C LYS A 341 35.87 -31.02 10.55
N ASP A 342 36.92 -30.31 10.96
CA ASP A 342 38.29 -30.81 11.03
C ASP A 342 38.57 -31.67 12.29
N VAL A 343 37.80 -32.76 12.45
CA VAL A 343 38.18 -33.90 13.30
C VAL A 343 38.28 -35.16 12.43
N PRO A 344 39.43 -35.38 11.74
CA PRO A 344 39.59 -36.54 10.87
C PRO A 344 39.90 -37.79 11.70
N THR A 345 39.08 -38.84 11.56
CA THR A 345 39.48 -40.20 11.96
C THR A 345 40.74 -40.58 11.16
N PRO A 346 41.83 -41.04 11.82
CA PRO A 346 43.12 -41.18 11.15
C PRO A 346 43.12 -42.33 10.12
N VAL A 347 43.12 -41.96 8.84
CA VAL A 347 43.50 -42.83 7.72
C VAL A 347 44.81 -42.29 7.14
N GLN A 348 45.65 -43.19 6.63
CA GLN A 348 47.08 -42.94 6.44
C GLN A 348 47.37 -41.95 5.30
N ALA A 349 48.44 -41.17 5.47
CA ALA A 349 48.89 -40.21 4.48
C ALA A 349 49.74 -40.89 3.39
N GLU A 350 49.39 -40.67 2.13
CA GLU A 350 50.32 -40.72 1.00
C GLU A 350 50.53 -39.29 0.47
N SER A 351 51.76 -39.00 0.05
CA SER A 351 52.23 -37.64 -0.17
C SER A 351 52.45 -37.33 -1.63
N ASP A 352 51.62 -36.46 -2.21
CA ASP A 352 51.88 -35.86 -3.52
C ASP A 352 51.84 -34.34 -3.48
N ARG A 353 52.97 -33.71 -3.83
CA ARG A 353 53.11 -32.25 -3.92
C ARG A 353 52.94 -31.80 -5.37
N VAL A 354 51.73 -31.49 -5.78
CA VAL A 354 51.47 -30.86 -7.09
C VAL A 354 51.63 -29.34 -6.99
N ALA A 355 52.36 -28.75 -7.94
CA ALA A 355 52.66 -27.32 -7.96
C ALA A 355 51.44 -26.45 -8.34
N ALA A 356 51.46 -25.18 -7.96
CA ALA A 356 50.42 -24.21 -8.31
C ALA A 356 50.25 -24.04 -9.84
N PRO A 357 49.01 -23.92 -10.35
CA PRO A 357 48.76 -23.77 -11.78
C PRO A 357 49.23 -22.40 -12.30
N ALA A 358 49.80 -22.39 -13.50
CA ALA A 358 50.19 -21.19 -14.21
C ALA A 358 48.97 -20.32 -14.62
N PRO A 359 49.13 -18.99 -14.77
CA PRO A 359 48.04 -18.11 -15.19
C PRO A 359 47.49 -18.49 -16.59
N ALA A 360 46.18 -18.37 -16.75
CA ALA A 360 45.49 -18.73 -17.98
C ALA A 360 45.90 -17.82 -19.18
N PRO A 361 46.00 -18.37 -20.40
CA PRO A 361 46.43 -17.60 -21.58
C PRO A 361 45.39 -16.55 -22.01
N PRO A 362 45.82 -15.46 -22.67
CA PRO A 362 44.93 -14.39 -23.13
C PRO A 362 43.90 -14.89 -24.16
N ILE A 363 42.67 -14.43 -24.02
CA ILE A 363 41.52 -14.89 -24.84
C ILE A 363 41.60 -14.27 -26.25
N ASP A 364 41.87 -15.08 -27.28
CA ASP A 364 41.79 -14.65 -28.68
C ASP A 364 40.34 -14.30 -29.07
N ARG A 365 40.03 -13.01 -29.03
CA ARG A 365 38.73 -12.41 -29.40
C ARG A 365 38.33 -12.69 -30.86
N TYR A 366 39.28 -13.06 -31.73
CA TYR A 366 39.06 -13.31 -33.16
C TYR A 366 38.98 -14.80 -33.52
N ALA A 367 39.34 -15.72 -32.61
CA ALA A 367 39.39 -17.17 -32.86
C ALA A 367 38.08 -17.73 -33.45
N LYS A 368 36.93 -17.26 -32.95
CA LYS A 368 35.61 -17.67 -33.43
C LYS A 368 35.38 -17.28 -34.90
N PHE A 369 35.73 -16.06 -35.29
CA PHE A 369 35.55 -15.57 -36.64
C PHE A 369 36.55 -16.22 -37.61
N ARG A 370 37.81 -16.42 -37.19
CA ARG A 370 38.81 -17.22 -37.92
C ARG A 370 38.33 -18.67 -38.15
N LYS A 371 37.70 -19.30 -37.15
CA LYS A 371 37.13 -20.65 -37.28
C LYS A 371 35.93 -20.68 -38.24
N MET A 372 35.04 -19.68 -38.19
CA MET A 372 33.91 -19.59 -39.13
C MET A 372 34.38 -19.36 -40.58
N LEU A 373 35.44 -18.58 -40.80
CA LEU A 373 36.05 -18.38 -42.12
C LEU A 373 36.60 -19.70 -42.67
N LYS A 374 37.28 -20.52 -41.84
CA LYS A 374 37.76 -21.87 -42.20
C LYS A 374 36.63 -22.88 -42.50
N VAL A 375 35.40 -22.63 -42.06
CA VAL A 375 34.20 -23.46 -42.35
C VAL A 375 33.36 -22.83 -43.47
N GLY A 376 33.94 -21.95 -44.29
CA GLY A 376 33.33 -21.44 -45.53
C GLY A 376 32.27 -20.35 -45.33
N ALA A 377 32.17 -19.72 -44.15
CA ALA A 377 31.23 -18.62 -43.95
C ALA A 377 31.65 -17.38 -44.79
N PRO A 378 30.74 -16.75 -45.56
CA PRO A 378 31.08 -15.61 -46.42
C PRO A 378 31.70 -14.43 -45.65
N ARG A 379 32.91 -14.02 -46.03
CA ARG A 379 33.71 -13.02 -45.31
C ARG A 379 32.95 -11.72 -45.03
N ALA A 380 32.26 -11.17 -46.03
CA ALA A 380 31.47 -9.94 -45.87
C ALA A 380 30.40 -10.01 -44.76
N ARG A 381 29.85 -11.21 -44.48
CA ARG A 381 28.90 -11.43 -43.37
C ARG A 381 29.60 -11.46 -42.01
N LEU A 382 30.81 -12.03 -41.95
CA LEU A 382 31.63 -12.03 -40.73
C LEU A 382 32.07 -10.61 -40.36
N GLU A 383 32.59 -9.84 -41.31
CA GLU A 383 33.01 -8.45 -41.04
C GLU A 383 31.84 -7.55 -40.63
N ALA A 384 30.64 -7.77 -41.17
CA ALA A 384 29.43 -7.05 -40.75
C ALA A 384 29.00 -7.40 -39.31
N ASP A 385 29.18 -8.65 -38.87
CA ASP A 385 28.92 -9.08 -37.49
C ASP A 385 30.02 -8.57 -36.53
N MET A 386 31.27 -8.52 -36.97
CA MET A 386 32.38 -7.92 -36.19
C MET A 386 32.18 -6.41 -35.99
N ARG A 387 31.86 -5.66 -37.05
CA ARG A 387 31.56 -4.21 -36.96
C ARG A 387 30.38 -3.92 -36.02
N ARG A 388 29.34 -4.78 -35.98
CA ARG A 388 28.22 -4.68 -35.01
C ARG A 388 28.63 -4.93 -33.56
N ARG A 389 29.74 -5.64 -33.32
CA ARG A 389 30.27 -5.99 -31.99
C ARG A 389 31.41 -5.07 -31.53
N GLY A 390 31.72 -4.01 -32.29
CA GLY A 390 32.84 -3.11 -32.01
C GLY A 390 34.23 -3.73 -32.22
N LEU A 391 34.33 -4.80 -33.02
CA LEU A 391 35.59 -5.46 -33.36
C LEU A 391 36.05 -5.03 -34.75
N ASP A 392 37.33 -4.69 -34.88
CA ASP A 392 37.94 -4.33 -36.18
C ASP A 392 38.08 -5.58 -37.08
N PRO A 393 37.49 -5.59 -38.29
CA PRO A 393 37.70 -6.63 -39.29
C PRO A 393 39.17 -6.90 -39.65
N ALA A 394 40.08 -5.91 -39.53
CA ALA A 394 41.50 -6.10 -39.82
C ALA A 394 42.14 -7.21 -38.96
N GLY A 395 41.62 -7.45 -37.75
CA GLY A 395 42.07 -8.52 -36.86
C GLY A 395 41.87 -9.95 -37.40
N LEU A 396 41.12 -10.13 -38.50
CA LEU A 396 40.99 -11.42 -39.19
C LEU A 396 42.31 -11.89 -39.80
N ASP A 397 43.07 -10.98 -40.41
CA ASP A 397 44.20 -11.30 -41.31
C ASP A 397 45.55 -11.44 -40.60
N GLY A 398 45.60 -11.16 -39.29
CA GLY A 398 46.69 -11.61 -38.42
C GLY A 398 47.87 -10.64 -38.21
N SER A 399 47.75 -9.37 -38.62
CA SER A 399 48.80 -8.36 -38.38
C SER A 399 48.24 -7.00 -37.94
N VAL A 400 48.15 -6.79 -36.62
CA VAL A 400 48.12 -5.47 -35.99
C VAL A 400 49.04 -5.53 -34.77
N SER A 401 50.07 -4.69 -34.73
CA SER A 401 50.96 -4.52 -33.58
C SER A 401 50.34 -3.55 -32.58
N GLU A 402 50.51 -3.81 -31.28
CA GLU A 402 50.16 -2.85 -30.24
C GLU A 402 51.24 -1.77 -30.13
N GLU A 403 50.95 -0.53 -30.56
CA GLU A 403 51.43 0.73 -29.96
C GLU A 403 50.92 1.98 -30.72
N SER A 404 51.16 3.17 -30.15
CA SER A 404 50.92 4.51 -30.72
C SER A 404 49.46 4.98 -30.92
N SER A 405 48.95 5.73 -29.95
CA SER A 405 48.69 7.17 -30.18
C SER A 405 48.61 7.92 -28.84
N ALA A 406 49.36 9.02 -28.71
CA ALA A 406 49.50 9.77 -27.46
C ALA A 406 48.57 11.00 -27.39
N THR A 407 48.13 11.34 -26.18
CA THR A 407 47.19 12.45 -25.93
C THR A 407 47.91 13.81 -25.79
N PRO A 408 47.52 14.86 -26.53
CA PRO A 408 47.95 16.23 -26.26
C PRO A 408 47.13 16.89 -25.13
N PRO A 409 47.68 17.88 -24.40
CA PRO A 409 47.05 18.48 -23.23
C PRO A 409 45.91 19.47 -23.56
N PRO A 410 44.99 19.74 -22.61
CA PRO A 410 43.84 20.62 -22.81
C PRO A 410 44.24 22.10 -22.92
N LYS A 411 43.49 22.86 -23.74
CA LYS A 411 43.55 24.34 -23.78
C LYS A 411 42.29 24.95 -23.17
N THR A 412 42.47 26.03 -22.41
CA THR A 412 41.42 26.83 -21.77
C THR A 412 40.53 27.56 -22.77
N PRO A 413 39.19 27.62 -22.57
CA PRO A 413 38.28 28.37 -23.44
C PRO A 413 37.86 29.73 -22.84
N THR A 414 38.18 30.83 -23.54
CA THR A 414 37.58 32.16 -23.27
C THR A 414 37.82 33.09 -24.48
N PRO A 415 36.86 33.92 -24.91
CA PRO A 415 35.42 33.65 -25.04
C PRO A 415 34.90 33.96 -26.47
N SER A 416 33.59 33.84 -26.65
CA SER A 416 32.78 34.57 -27.66
C SER A 416 33.03 34.31 -29.15
N GLN A 417 32.19 33.45 -29.73
CA GLN A 417 31.49 33.80 -30.97
C GLN A 417 30.08 33.17 -30.98
N THR A 418 29.06 33.96 -31.31
CA THR A 418 27.65 33.59 -31.17
C THR A 418 27.17 32.68 -32.30
N ALA A 419 26.88 31.42 -31.98
CA ALA A 419 26.11 30.53 -32.85
C ALA A 419 24.60 30.79 -32.68
N THR A 420 23.84 30.81 -33.78
CA THR A 420 22.40 31.10 -33.79
C THR A 420 21.57 29.96 -33.19
N LEU A 421 20.55 30.33 -32.41
CA LEU A 421 19.64 29.39 -31.76
C LEU A 421 18.90 28.50 -32.77
N SER A 422 18.99 27.18 -32.60
CA SER A 422 18.01 26.26 -33.18
C SER A 422 16.66 26.49 -32.50
N SER A 423 15.65 26.94 -33.25
CA SER A 423 14.34 27.28 -32.68
C SER A 423 13.60 26.03 -32.21
N ILE A 424 13.55 25.84 -30.90
CA ILE A 424 12.77 24.76 -30.26
C ILE A 424 11.30 25.19 -30.20
N VAL A 425 10.44 24.47 -30.92
CA VAL A 425 9.00 24.69 -30.95
C VAL A 425 8.32 23.71 -29.98
N ARG A 426 7.68 24.24 -28.94
CA ARG A 426 6.90 23.48 -27.95
C ARG A 426 5.40 23.68 -28.18
N ARG A 427 4.59 22.64 -28.00
CA ARG A 427 3.17 22.82 -27.67
C ARG A 427 3.05 23.46 -26.28
N ARG A 428 1.97 24.20 -26.02
CA ARG A 428 1.69 24.83 -24.73
C ARG A 428 0.30 24.44 -24.23
N LEU A 429 0.20 24.23 -22.93
CA LEU A 429 -1.05 24.01 -22.20
C LEU A 429 -1.40 25.29 -21.45
N HIS A 430 -2.62 25.81 -21.65
CA HIS A 430 -3.05 27.07 -21.06
C HIS A 430 -4.01 26.83 -19.89
N PHE A 431 -3.47 26.84 -18.66
CA PHE A 431 -4.24 26.82 -17.42
C PHE A 431 -4.95 28.15 -17.18
N ASN A 432 -6.18 28.11 -16.65
CA ASN A 432 -6.86 29.26 -16.05
C ASN A 432 -6.44 29.42 -14.58
N GLN A 433 -6.51 30.64 -14.06
CA GLN A 433 -6.40 30.93 -12.62
C GLN A 433 -7.45 31.97 -12.24
N VAL A 434 -8.13 31.77 -11.11
CA VAL A 434 -8.96 32.81 -10.49
C VAL A 434 -8.05 33.90 -9.92
N ALA A 435 -8.34 35.16 -10.22
CA ALA A 435 -7.59 36.31 -9.70
C ALA A 435 -7.75 36.42 -8.19
N GLU A 436 -6.70 36.84 -7.48
CA GLU A 436 -6.62 36.76 -6.01
C GLU A 436 -7.76 37.50 -5.28
N VAL A 437 -8.29 38.57 -5.88
CA VAL A 437 -9.44 39.36 -5.39
C VAL A 437 -10.79 38.66 -5.50
N ASP A 438 -10.93 37.69 -6.42
CA ASP A 438 -12.19 36.98 -6.70
C ASP A 438 -12.28 35.62 -5.97
N ARG A 439 -11.15 35.14 -5.43
CA ARG A 439 -11.05 33.85 -4.72
C ARG A 439 -11.89 33.84 -3.45
N THR A 440 -12.40 32.66 -3.12
CA THR A 440 -13.02 32.43 -1.82
C THR A 440 -11.96 32.54 -0.70
N PRO A 441 -12.18 33.33 0.38
CA PRO A 441 -11.17 33.55 1.42
C PRO A 441 -10.63 32.25 2.05
N ALA A 442 -9.30 32.17 2.15
CA ALA A 442 -8.57 30.97 2.52
C ALA A 442 -8.95 30.43 3.91
N HIS A 443 -9.05 29.10 4.02
CA HIS A 443 -9.25 28.41 5.30
C HIS A 443 -7.91 28.28 6.06
N PRO A 444 -7.88 28.31 7.42
CA PRO A 444 -6.64 28.17 8.19
C PRO A 444 -5.82 26.89 7.92
N ALA A 445 -6.46 25.84 7.39
CA ALA A 445 -5.80 24.59 6.98
C ALA A 445 -5.26 24.58 5.53
N GLY A 446 -5.38 25.69 4.79
CA GLY A 446 -4.94 25.83 3.40
C GLY A 446 -5.88 25.25 2.33
N SER A 447 -5.62 25.66 1.09
CA SER A 447 -6.11 25.03 -0.15
C SER A 447 -5.27 23.79 -0.51
N ILE A 448 -5.69 23.00 -1.50
CA ILE A 448 -4.84 21.90 -2.02
C ILE A 448 -3.51 22.40 -2.58
N TRP A 449 -3.45 23.64 -3.08
CA TRP A 449 -2.29 24.21 -3.75
C TRP A 449 -1.26 24.80 -2.75
N THR A 450 -1.74 25.46 -1.70
CA THR A 450 -0.90 26.05 -0.62
C THR A 450 -0.13 25.03 0.21
N ARG A 451 -0.39 23.72 0.03
CA ARG A 451 0.30 22.61 0.70
C ARG A 451 1.82 22.56 0.45
N TRP A 452 2.32 23.26 -0.57
CA TRP A 452 3.75 23.39 -0.86
C TRP A 452 4.19 24.85 -0.95
N SER A 453 5.34 25.19 -0.36
CA SER A 453 5.98 26.49 -0.60
C SER A 453 6.42 26.62 -2.07
N ARG A 454 6.51 27.84 -2.61
CA ARG A 454 6.96 28.08 -4.00
C ARG A 454 8.30 27.39 -4.33
N LYS A 455 9.21 27.32 -3.35
CA LYS A 455 10.50 26.62 -3.47
C LYS A 455 10.32 25.09 -3.55
N ALA A 456 9.48 24.51 -2.68
CA ALA A 456 9.17 23.09 -2.71
C ALA A 456 8.42 22.70 -3.99
N ALA A 457 7.44 23.49 -4.43
CA ALA A 457 6.71 23.30 -5.68
C ALA A 457 7.66 23.35 -6.90
N TYR A 458 8.61 24.29 -6.95
CA TYR A 458 9.61 24.33 -8.01
C TYR A 458 10.54 23.11 -8.00
N GLN A 459 10.98 22.64 -6.83
CA GLN A 459 11.77 21.40 -6.70
C GLN A 459 10.98 20.14 -7.10
N ARG A 460 9.67 20.15 -6.86
CA ARG A 460 8.69 19.10 -7.20
C ARG A 460 8.51 18.91 -8.71
N MET A 461 8.62 19.98 -9.50
CA MET A 461 8.53 19.94 -10.99
C MET A 461 9.61 19.10 -11.69
N ARG A 462 10.53 18.45 -10.96
CA ARG A 462 11.38 17.38 -11.49
C ARG A 462 10.57 16.09 -11.75
N VAL A 463 9.63 16.22 -12.68
CA VAL A 463 8.95 15.13 -13.41
C VAL A 463 9.98 14.08 -13.80
N SER A 464 9.64 12.78 -13.72
CA SER A 464 10.61 11.70 -13.94
C SER A 464 11.27 11.78 -15.33
N GLU A 465 12.55 11.38 -15.44
CA GLU A 465 13.26 11.43 -16.73
C GLU A 465 12.54 10.67 -17.85
N MET A 466 11.81 9.60 -17.53
CA MET A 466 11.00 8.86 -18.50
C MET A 466 9.85 9.72 -19.04
N ALA A 467 9.11 10.39 -18.15
CA ALA A 467 8.04 11.30 -18.53
C ALA A 467 8.57 12.52 -19.30
N GLN A 468 9.71 13.09 -18.91
CA GLN A 468 10.38 14.16 -19.67
C GLN A 468 10.75 13.71 -21.09
N ARG A 469 11.27 12.49 -21.27
CA ARG A 469 11.66 11.94 -22.58
C ARG A 469 10.45 11.73 -23.50
N GLU A 470 9.36 11.14 -23.00
CA GLU A 470 8.13 10.97 -23.79
C GLU A 470 7.46 12.32 -24.10
N MET A 471 7.39 13.24 -23.13
CA MET A 471 6.84 14.58 -23.37
C MET A 471 7.69 15.39 -24.36
N THR A 472 9.02 15.23 -24.37
CA THR A 472 9.91 15.80 -25.40
C THR A 472 9.55 15.25 -26.78
N LYS A 473 9.52 13.93 -26.91
CA LYS A 473 9.21 13.19 -28.15
C LYS A 473 7.84 13.56 -28.75
N LEU A 474 6.83 13.75 -27.92
CA LEU A 474 5.45 14.02 -28.36
C LEU A 474 5.13 15.52 -28.56
N PHE A 475 5.67 16.42 -27.74
CA PHE A 475 5.24 17.82 -27.70
C PHE A 475 6.33 18.87 -28.02
N VAL A 476 7.56 18.43 -28.34
CA VAL A 476 8.69 19.33 -28.68
C VAL A 476 9.28 18.98 -30.04
N LYS A 477 9.58 20.00 -30.85
CA LYS A 477 10.28 19.88 -32.14
C LYS A 477 11.47 20.83 -32.20
N VAL A 478 12.64 20.30 -32.55
CA VAL A 478 13.81 21.09 -32.91
C VAL A 478 13.77 21.35 -34.41
N MET A 479 13.79 22.62 -34.84
CA MET A 479 13.83 22.94 -36.27
C MET A 479 15.27 23.06 -36.78
N ASN A 480 15.62 22.26 -37.79
CA ASN A 480 16.76 22.52 -38.67
C ASN A 480 16.29 23.29 -39.92
N PRO A 481 17.04 24.30 -40.39
CA PRO A 481 16.64 25.12 -41.52
C PRO A 481 16.89 24.44 -42.87
N SER A 482 15.90 23.68 -43.38
CA SER A 482 15.44 23.68 -44.80
C SER A 482 14.79 22.35 -45.24
N ARG A 483 13.53 22.41 -45.68
CA ARG A 483 13.08 22.06 -47.05
C ARG A 483 11.59 22.33 -47.21
N SER A 484 11.17 22.62 -48.44
CA SER A 484 9.83 23.14 -48.77
C SER A 484 8.87 22.09 -49.35
N LYS A 485 7.58 22.39 -49.16
CA LYS A 485 6.35 21.66 -49.55
C LYS A 485 6.36 20.94 -50.92
N SER A 486 5.85 19.71 -50.91
CA SER A 486 4.89 19.18 -51.91
C SER A 486 4.21 17.90 -51.36
N GLY A 487 2.92 17.61 -51.54
CA GLY A 487 1.86 18.43 -52.13
C GLY A 487 0.95 17.70 -53.12
N GLN A 488 0.09 16.78 -52.66
CA GLN A 488 -1.08 16.31 -53.43
C GLN A 488 -2.15 15.67 -52.51
N ALA A 489 -3.37 15.51 -53.03
CA ALA A 489 -4.52 14.99 -52.31
C ALA A 489 -5.39 14.11 -53.22
N SER A 490 -6.26 13.28 -52.66
CA SER A 490 -7.40 12.71 -53.39
C SER A 490 -8.60 12.46 -52.49
N ARG A 491 -9.80 12.38 -53.08
CA ARG A 491 -11.10 12.20 -52.44
C ARG A 491 -11.72 10.87 -52.86
N THR A 492 -12.48 10.24 -51.98
CA THR A 492 -13.64 9.44 -52.39
C THR A 492 -14.76 9.47 -51.34
N LEU A 493 -16.00 9.41 -51.82
CA LEU A 493 -17.24 9.31 -51.04
C LEU A 493 -18.02 8.09 -51.54
N LYS A 494 -18.74 7.39 -50.66
CA LYS A 494 -20.13 6.96 -50.91
C LYS A 494 -20.80 6.36 -49.65
N ALA A 495 -22.13 6.38 -49.66
CA ALA A 495 -23.03 5.74 -48.70
C ALA A 495 -23.45 4.34 -49.25
N THR A 496 -24.46 3.59 -48.79
CA THR A 496 -25.75 3.95 -48.13
C THR A 496 -26.45 2.68 -47.61
N ALA A 497 -27.43 2.83 -46.70
CA ALA A 497 -28.62 1.96 -46.53
C ALA A 497 -28.43 0.51 -45.99
N SER A 498 -29.41 -0.16 -45.35
CA SER A 498 -30.66 0.24 -44.67
C SER A 498 -31.38 -0.97 -44.03
N ALA A 499 -32.14 -0.78 -42.94
CA ALA A 499 -33.36 -1.55 -42.54
C ALA A 499 -33.20 -3.08 -42.26
N ASP A 500 -34.09 -3.86 -41.63
CA ASP A 500 -35.13 -3.71 -40.57
C ASP A 500 -35.50 -5.14 -40.08
N SER A 501 -36.25 -5.47 -39.02
CA SER A 501 -37.02 -4.75 -37.96
C SER A 501 -36.90 -5.59 -36.64
N SER A 502 -37.82 -5.91 -35.71
CA SER A 502 -39.28 -5.73 -35.50
C SER A 502 -39.66 -5.89 -33.97
N MET A 503 -40.72 -6.65 -33.62
CA MET A 503 -41.26 -6.93 -32.27
C MET A 503 -41.80 -8.41 -32.27
N SER A 504 -42.39 -9.05 -31.23
CA SER A 504 -42.92 -8.66 -29.91
C SER A 504 -43.08 -9.85 -28.91
N GLN A 505 -43.11 -9.53 -27.61
CA GLN A 505 -43.94 -10.06 -26.50
C GLN A 505 -44.50 -11.53 -26.43
N THR A 506 -43.98 -12.34 -25.47
CA THR A 506 -44.68 -13.07 -24.33
C THR A 506 -45.92 -14.01 -24.55
N PRO A 507 -46.44 -14.75 -23.52
CA PRO A 507 -45.85 -15.54 -22.40
C PRO A 507 -46.49 -16.95 -22.20
N SER A 508 -46.00 -17.79 -21.25
CA SER A 508 -46.83 -18.86 -20.62
C SER A 508 -46.35 -19.36 -19.23
N ARG A 509 -47.18 -20.21 -18.59
CA ARG A 509 -47.16 -20.81 -17.22
C ARG A 509 -46.86 -22.33 -17.30
N ARG A 510 -46.66 -23.15 -16.24
CA ARG A 510 -46.26 -23.07 -14.80
C ARG A 510 -46.49 -24.48 -14.19
N LYS A 511 -45.59 -25.04 -13.35
CA LYS A 511 -45.97 -26.06 -12.32
C LYS A 511 -44.94 -26.16 -11.18
N LEU A 512 -45.31 -26.84 -10.07
CA LEU A 512 -44.66 -26.75 -8.75
C LEU A 512 -44.21 -28.12 -8.21
N ARG A 513 -43.22 -28.14 -7.30
CA ARG A 513 -43.36 -28.58 -5.88
C ARG A 513 -42.02 -28.52 -5.11
N GLY A 514 -42.07 -28.33 -3.78
CA GLY A 514 -40.93 -28.57 -2.87
C GLY A 514 -40.78 -27.55 -1.73
N SER A 515 -41.16 -27.97 -0.50
CA SER A 515 -40.88 -27.42 0.85
C SER A 515 -40.44 -25.95 1.03
N VAL A 516 -41.15 -25.20 1.88
CA VAL A 516 -40.74 -23.85 2.32
C VAL A 516 -39.95 -23.92 3.63
N MET A 517 -38.63 -23.69 3.57
CA MET A 517 -37.88 -23.14 4.71
C MET A 517 -38.01 -21.62 4.69
N LEU A 518 -38.48 -21.01 5.79
CA LEU A 518 -38.72 -19.56 5.88
C LEU A 518 -37.42 -18.73 5.92
N LEU A 519 -36.31 -19.29 6.40
CA LEU A 519 -34.95 -18.77 6.22
C LEU A 519 -33.97 -19.92 5.99
N GLN A 520 -32.87 -19.67 5.28
CA GLN A 520 -31.76 -20.60 5.16
C GLN A 520 -31.03 -20.77 6.50
N LYS A 521 -30.71 -22.02 6.85
CA LYS A 521 -30.09 -22.41 8.14
C LYS A 521 -28.78 -21.64 8.42
N GLU A 522 -27.94 -21.50 7.41
CA GLU A 522 -26.66 -20.78 7.46
C GLU A 522 -26.86 -19.28 7.75
N LYS A 523 -27.84 -18.64 7.09
CA LYS A 523 -28.18 -17.23 7.30
C LYS A 523 -28.65 -16.98 8.74
N ALA A 524 -29.48 -17.88 9.30
CA ALA A 524 -29.93 -17.79 10.68
C ALA A 524 -28.78 -17.94 11.69
N GLN A 525 -27.81 -18.82 11.42
CA GLN A 525 -26.63 -19.01 12.27
C GLN A 525 -25.68 -17.81 12.21
N ASN A 526 -25.48 -17.23 11.02
CA ASN A 526 -24.73 -15.98 10.85
C ASN A 526 -25.40 -14.80 11.57
N ILE A 527 -26.73 -14.67 11.52
CA ILE A 527 -27.48 -13.66 12.30
C ILE A 527 -27.22 -13.83 13.79
N ALA A 528 -27.23 -15.05 14.33
CA ALA A 528 -26.98 -15.30 15.74
C ALA A 528 -25.54 -14.95 16.19
N ILE A 529 -24.54 -15.17 15.33
CA ILE A 529 -23.14 -14.79 15.57
C ILE A 529 -22.96 -13.27 15.49
N THR A 530 -23.62 -12.60 14.54
CA THR A 530 -23.57 -11.15 14.38
C THR A 530 -24.23 -10.42 15.56
N LEU A 531 -25.38 -10.93 16.05
CA LEU A 531 -26.09 -10.36 17.19
C LEU A 531 -25.31 -10.47 18.51
N SER A 532 -24.38 -11.42 18.68
CA SER A 532 -23.52 -11.47 19.88
C SER A 532 -22.39 -10.44 19.85
N ARG A 533 -22.09 -9.86 18.68
CA ARG A 533 -21.07 -8.80 18.50
C ARG A 533 -21.63 -7.39 18.71
N VAL A 534 -22.92 -7.17 18.43
CA VAL A 534 -23.60 -5.87 18.64
C VAL A 534 -24.06 -5.74 20.10
N LYS A 535 -23.22 -5.10 20.93
CA LYS A 535 -23.49 -4.92 22.38
C LYS A 535 -24.46 -3.78 22.73
N THR A 536 -24.92 -3.00 21.75
CA THR A 536 -25.81 -1.85 21.95
C THR A 536 -27.27 -2.29 22.11
N PRO A 537 -28.03 -1.85 23.15
CA PRO A 537 -29.45 -2.21 23.30
C PRO A 537 -30.30 -1.74 22.12
N PHE A 538 -31.25 -2.58 21.67
CA PHE A 538 -32.05 -2.30 20.46
C PHE A 538 -32.92 -1.04 20.55
N SER A 539 -33.29 -0.58 21.74
CA SER A 539 -33.92 0.72 21.97
C SER A 539 -33.00 1.89 21.61
N LYS A 540 -31.71 1.82 22.00
CA LYS A 540 -30.71 2.84 21.62
C LYS A 540 -30.36 2.75 20.13
N ILE A 541 -30.30 1.55 19.55
CA ILE A 541 -30.12 1.38 18.09
C ILE A 541 -31.28 2.02 17.34
N ALA A 542 -32.53 1.79 17.78
CA ALA A 542 -33.71 2.42 17.19
C ALA A 542 -33.59 3.96 17.23
N GLN A 543 -33.27 4.52 18.41
CA GLN A 543 -33.09 5.96 18.61
C GLN A 543 -31.97 6.55 17.71
N GLU A 544 -30.82 5.88 17.57
CA GLU A 544 -29.73 6.36 16.70
C GLU A 544 -30.08 6.31 15.20
N VAL A 545 -30.86 5.32 14.76
CA VAL A 545 -31.34 5.19 13.37
C VAL A 545 -32.48 6.18 13.10
N GLU A 546 -33.30 6.47 14.10
CA GLU A 546 -34.40 7.43 14.00
C GLU A 546 -33.90 8.87 13.89
N LEU A 547 -32.96 9.25 14.77
CA LEU A 547 -32.30 10.57 14.84
C LEU A 547 -31.09 10.72 13.88
N LEU A 548 -30.70 9.65 13.18
CA LEU A 548 -29.50 9.59 12.34
C LEU A 548 -28.22 10.09 13.03
N SER A 549 -28.06 9.85 14.34
CA SER A 549 -26.99 10.44 15.15
C SER A 549 -25.60 9.96 14.72
N GLY A 550 -25.41 8.64 14.66
CA GLY A 550 -24.16 7.97 14.27
C GLY A 550 -23.12 7.90 15.40
N SER A 551 -23.52 8.21 16.63
CA SER A 551 -22.64 8.40 17.79
C SER A 551 -22.26 7.12 18.55
N SER A 552 -23.03 6.04 18.40
CA SER A 552 -22.90 4.79 19.19
C SER A 552 -22.95 3.52 18.33
N LEU A 553 -22.90 3.67 17.00
CA LEU A 553 -22.95 2.60 16.00
C LEU A 553 -21.76 2.71 15.05
N SER A 554 -20.89 1.69 15.02
CA SER A 554 -19.80 1.61 14.05
C SER A 554 -20.31 1.27 12.65
N ASP A 555 -19.55 1.63 11.62
CA ASP A 555 -19.77 1.24 10.23
C ASP A 555 -20.00 -0.28 10.11
N THR A 556 -19.20 -1.07 10.82
CA THR A 556 -19.23 -2.53 10.90
C THR A 556 -20.52 -3.06 11.52
N ALA A 557 -21.06 -2.38 12.54
CA ALA A 557 -22.36 -2.70 13.12
C ALA A 557 -23.52 -2.34 12.16
N ILE A 558 -23.43 -1.22 11.45
CA ILE A 558 -24.48 -0.80 10.50
C ILE A 558 -24.46 -1.70 9.25
N LYS A 559 -23.27 -2.00 8.69
CA LYS A 559 -23.06 -3.01 7.63
C LYS A 559 -23.64 -4.37 8.03
N SER A 560 -23.41 -4.78 9.28
CA SER A 560 -23.96 -6.00 9.86
C SER A 560 -25.50 -6.00 9.91
N LEU A 561 -26.11 -4.93 10.44
CA LEU A 561 -27.57 -4.77 10.49
C LEU A 561 -28.20 -4.75 9.09
N LEU A 562 -27.53 -4.14 8.10
CA LEU A 562 -27.95 -4.13 6.70
C LEU A 562 -27.83 -5.52 6.03
N ALA A 563 -26.78 -6.29 6.33
CA ALA A 563 -26.60 -7.65 5.83
C ALA A 563 -27.59 -8.66 6.47
N MET A 564 -28.04 -8.39 7.70
CA MET A 564 -29.09 -9.15 8.38
C MET A 564 -30.51 -8.84 7.84
N TRP A 565 -30.69 -7.74 7.09
CA TRP A 565 -32.03 -7.26 6.72
C TRP A 565 -32.77 -8.25 5.80
N PRO A 566 -34.05 -8.60 6.05
CA PRO A 566 -34.79 -9.52 5.19
C PRO A 566 -34.96 -8.97 3.77
N SER A 567 -34.86 -9.85 2.78
CA SER A 567 -35.28 -9.54 1.41
C SER A 567 -36.78 -9.29 1.33
N SER A 568 -37.24 -8.62 0.28
CA SER A 568 -38.67 -8.40 0.05
C SER A 568 -39.47 -9.71 -0.14
N ALA A 569 -38.81 -10.86 -0.34
CA ALA A 569 -39.47 -12.16 -0.32
C ALA A 569 -39.62 -12.70 1.12
N GLU A 570 -38.55 -12.66 1.91
CA GLU A 570 -38.55 -13.08 3.33
C GLU A 570 -39.47 -12.21 4.19
N GLN A 571 -39.48 -10.88 3.99
CA GLN A 571 -40.37 -9.97 4.71
C GLN A 571 -41.84 -10.33 4.46
N ARG A 572 -42.28 -10.48 3.19
CA ARG A 572 -43.66 -10.89 2.87
C ARG A 572 -44.04 -12.27 3.42
N ALA A 573 -43.07 -13.17 3.60
CA ALA A 573 -43.30 -14.47 4.23
C ALA A 573 -43.43 -14.38 5.76
N LEU A 574 -42.82 -13.38 6.40
CA LEU A 574 -43.03 -13.03 7.81
C LEU A 574 -44.37 -12.29 8.00
N ASP A 575 -44.70 -11.33 7.13
CA ASP A 575 -45.95 -10.56 7.16
C ASP A 575 -47.20 -11.45 7.01
N GLN A 576 -47.05 -12.61 6.34
CA GLN A 576 -48.12 -13.58 6.11
C GLN A 576 -48.15 -14.72 7.16
N TYR A 577 -47.30 -14.67 8.18
CA TYR A 577 -47.24 -15.72 9.22
C TYR A 577 -48.26 -15.48 10.33
N ALA A 578 -49.42 -16.14 10.25
CA ALA A 578 -50.52 -16.02 11.21
C ALA A 578 -50.34 -16.84 12.52
N GLY A 579 -49.13 -17.31 12.83
CA GLY A 579 -48.85 -18.13 14.02
C GLY A 579 -48.25 -17.33 15.18
N SER A 580 -48.35 -17.86 16.40
CA SER A 580 -47.62 -17.29 17.55
C SER A 580 -46.11 -17.46 17.37
N PHE A 581 -45.36 -16.36 17.37
CA PHE A 581 -43.89 -16.38 17.22
C PHE A 581 -43.15 -17.23 18.27
N ALA A 582 -43.80 -17.57 19.39
CA ALA A 582 -43.24 -18.44 20.43
C ALA A 582 -43.13 -19.92 20.02
N SER A 583 -43.87 -20.40 19.01
CA SER A 583 -43.83 -21.82 18.58
C SER A 583 -42.74 -22.13 17.55
N LEU A 584 -42.09 -21.11 16.98
CA LEU A 584 -40.95 -21.27 16.06
C LEU A 584 -39.65 -21.49 16.86
N GLY A 585 -39.35 -22.75 17.15
CA GLY A 585 -38.34 -23.19 18.12
C GLY A 585 -36.97 -22.50 18.06
N THR A 586 -36.59 -21.92 19.20
CA THR A 586 -35.23 -21.51 19.67
C THR A 586 -34.40 -20.53 18.82
N VAL A 587 -34.60 -20.45 17.50
CA VAL A 587 -33.81 -19.60 16.59
C VAL A 587 -34.63 -18.40 16.10
N SER A 588 -35.92 -18.58 15.78
CA SER A 588 -36.74 -17.50 15.21
C SER A 588 -37.04 -16.37 16.20
N TRP A 589 -37.14 -16.63 17.50
CA TRP A 589 -37.34 -15.55 18.49
C TRP A 589 -36.12 -14.61 18.60
N ARG A 590 -34.92 -15.06 18.20
CA ARG A 590 -33.73 -14.20 18.11
C ARG A 590 -33.77 -13.23 16.91
N LEU A 591 -34.82 -13.30 16.07
CA LEU A 591 -35.15 -12.25 15.09
C LEU A 591 -35.91 -11.07 15.73
N ALA A 592 -36.15 -11.06 17.05
CA ALA A 592 -36.73 -9.94 17.80
C ALA A 592 -36.15 -8.54 17.48
N PRO A 593 -34.87 -8.34 17.11
CA PRO A 593 -34.37 -7.04 16.65
C PRO A 593 -35.11 -6.51 15.42
N CYS A 594 -35.58 -7.41 14.56
CA CYS A 594 -36.29 -7.10 13.32
C CYS A 594 -37.82 -7.09 13.46
N SER A 595 -38.38 -7.41 14.64
CA SER A 595 -39.82 -7.27 14.97
C SER A 595 -40.08 -6.36 16.18
N GLY A 596 -39.04 -5.75 16.73
CA GLY A 596 -39.08 -4.78 17.83
C GLY A 596 -39.16 -3.32 17.36
N PRO A 597 -38.72 -2.35 18.20
CA PRO A 597 -38.84 -0.91 17.91
C PRO A 597 -38.27 -0.48 16.55
N ILE A 598 -37.18 -1.12 16.11
CA ILE A 598 -36.48 -0.83 14.85
C ILE A 598 -37.40 -1.00 13.63
N GLN A 599 -38.33 -1.98 13.64
CA GLN A 599 -39.23 -2.21 12.50
C GLN A 599 -40.35 -1.17 12.40
N LYS A 600 -40.65 -0.45 13.50
CA LYS A 600 -41.63 0.65 13.51
C LYS A 600 -41.08 1.95 12.89
N ILE A 601 -39.76 2.06 12.69
CA ILE A 601 -39.14 3.24 12.10
C ILE A 601 -39.46 3.29 10.59
N PRO A 602 -40.11 4.35 10.08
CA PRO A 602 -40.41 4.46 8.66
C PRO A 602 -39.12 4.55 7.83
N ARG A 603 -39.07 3.80 6.72
CA ARG A 603 -37.91 3.71 5.81
C ARG A 603 -36.59 3.34 6.51
N VAL A 604 -36.66 2.52 7.57
CA VAL A 604 -35.52 2.09 8.39
C VAL A 604 -34.32 1.56 7.60
N LYS A 605 -34.54 0.80 6.51
CA LYS A 605 -33.43 0.31 5.66
C LYS A 605 -32.70 1.46 4.99
N GLN A 606 -33.43 2.45 4.47
CA GLN A 606 -32.87 3.67 3.89
C GLN A 606 -32.20 4.53 4.98
N LYS A 607 -32.81 4.69 6.17
CA LYS A 607 -32.17 5.39 7.30
C LYS A 607 -30.85 4.72 7.71
N LEU A 608 -30.78 3.38 7.78
CA LEU A 608 -29.53 2.63 8.01
C LEU A 608 -28.50 2.83 6.89
N GLN A 609 -28.92 2.91 5.62
CA GLN A 609 -28.02 3.20 4.50
C GLN A 609 -27.48 4.64 4.55
N CYS A 610 -28.31 5.62 4.90
CA CYS A 610 -27.89 7.00 5.13
C CYS A 610 -26.98 7.13 6.36
N LEU A 611 -27.24 6.37 7.42
CA LEU A 611 -26.40 6.34 8.62
C LEU A 611 -25.04 5.72 8.34
N LEU A 612 -24.99 4.62 7.57
CA LEU A 612 -23.73 4.04 7.12
C LEU A 612 -22.94 5.04 6.27
N LEU A 613 -23.60 5.67 5.29
CA LEU A 613 -22.99 6.70 4.46
C LEU A 613 -22.43 7.84 5.31
N LYS A 614 -23.18 8.33 6.32
CA LYS A 614 -22.76 9.39 7.25
C LYS A 614 -21.53 8.99 8.09
N VAL A 615 -21.47 7.75 8.58
CA VAL A 615 -20.34 7.26 9.39
C VAL A 615 -19.09 6.99 8.53
N GLU A 616 -19.25 6.49 7.31
CA GLU A 616 -18.13 6.30 6.37
C GLU A 616 -17.71 7.57 5.61
N PHE A 617 -18.53 8.63 5.62
CA PHE A 617 -18.31 9.86 4.86
C PHE A 617 -16.94 10.52 5.14
N PRO A 618 -16.51 10.72 6.40
CA PRO A 618 -15.30 11.50 6.68
C PRO A 618 -14.03 10.80 6.22
N SER A 619 -13.92 9.48 6.41
CA SER A 619 -12.76 8.70 5.97
C SER A 619 -12.71 8.56 4.46
N ARG A 620 -13.84 8.22 3.82
CA ARG A 620 -13.92 8.14 2.35
C ARG A 620 -13.63 9.48 1.68
N ILE A 621 -14.11 10.60 2.24
CA ILE A 621 -13.79 11.94 1.74
C ILE A 621 -12.32 12.29 1.94
N HIS A 622 -11.69 11.92 3.05
CA HIS A 622 -10.27 12.17 3.27
C HIS A 622 -9.40 11.45 2.23
N GLU A 623 -9.67 10.16 1.99
CA GLU A 623 -8.96 9.34 1.01
C GLU A 623 -9.18 9.80 -0.44
N LEU A 624 -10.44 10.13 -0.78
CA LEU A 624 -10.85 10.71 -2.06
C LEU A 624 -10.16 12.06 -2.32
N ARG A 625 -10.12 12.94 -1.32
CA ARG A 625 -9.54 14.29 -1.41
C ARG A 625 -8.06 14.22 -1.75
N GLU A 626 -7.30 13.36 -1.08
CA GLU A 626 -5.86 13.21 -1.32
C GLU A 626 -5.58 12.68 -2.73
N ARG A 627 -6.19 11.55 -3.12
CA ARG A 627 -5.95 10.93 -4.43
C ARG A 627 -6.37 11.82 -5.61
N PHE A 628 -7.50 12.53 -5.52
CA PHE A 628 -7.89 13.47 -6.58
C PHE A 628 -6.98 14.71 -6.60
N ALA A 629 -6.63 15.28 -5.45
CA ALA A 629 -5.72 16.43 -5.38
C ALA A 629 -4.35 16.10 -5.97
N GLU A 630 -3.79 14.90 -5.71
CA GLU A 630 -2.51 14.48 -6.27
C GLU A 630 -2.53 14.36 -7.80
N VAL A 631 -3.64 13.92 -8.41
CA VAL A 631 -3.79 13.90 -9.87
C VAL A 631 -3.78 15.31 -10.46
N LEU A 632 -4.46 16.28 -9.84
CA LEU A 632 -4.43 17.70 -10.24
C LEU A 632 -3.03 18.32 -10.09
N VAL A 633 -2.36 18.00 -8.98
CA VAL A 633 -1.02 18.46 -8.61
C VAL A 633 0.07 17.87 -9.52
N TYR A 634 -0.15 16.66 -10.04
CA TYR A 634 0.67 16.05 -11.10
C TYR A 634 0.43 16.69 -12.47
N ILE A 635 -0.83 16.96 -12.84
CA ILE A 635 -1.20 17.68 -14.06
C ILE A 635 -0.53 19.06 -14.11
N LEU A 636 -0.52 19.79 -12.99
CA LEU A 636 0.13 21.10 -12.87
C LEU A 636 1.63 21.04 -13.19
N ASP A 637 2.36 20.07 -12.62
CA ASP A 637 3.81 19.92 -12.87
C ASP A 637 4.12 19.52 -14.30
N LEU A 638 3.38 18.56 -14.85
CA LEU A 638 3.57 18.12 -16.24
C LEU A 638 3.25 19.25 -17.23
N GLY A 639 2.27 20.10 -16.92
CA GLY A 639 1.92 21.29 -17.70
C GLY A 639 2.96 22.42 -17.59
N ASN A 640 3.47 22.69 -16.38
CA ASN A 640 4.58 23.62 -16.15
C ASN A 640 5.84 23.18 -16.93
N TRP A 641 6.22 21.90 -16.81
CA TRP A 641 7.37 21.34 -17.54
C TRP A 641 7.16 21.39 -19.06
N LEU A 642 5.96 21.06 -19.57
CA LEU A 642 5.65 21.20 -20.99
C LEU A 642 5.88 22.64 -21.49
N ASN A 643 5.31 23.61 -20.77
CA ASN A 643 5.31 25.02 -21.15
C ASN A 643 6.70 25.68 -21.13
N LYS A 644 7.55 25.31 -20.17
CA LYS A 644 8.83 26.02 -19.88
C LYS A 644 10.08 25.14 -20.03
N GLY A 645 9.97 23.83 -19.86
CA GLY A 645 11.10 22.90 -19.81
C GLY A 645 12.09 23.19 -18.69
N ASP A 646 13.30 22.65 -18.85
CA ASP A 646 14.38 22.72 -17.86
C ASP A 646 14.98 24.14 -17.72
N THR A 647 14.50 25.08 -18.54
CA THR A 647 14.81 26.51 -18.52
C THR A 647 13.85 27.36 -17.65
N ALA A 648 12.90 26.74 -16.93
CA ALA A 648 12.02 27.44 -15.99
C ALA A 648 12.80 28.01 -14.78
N THR A 649 12.43 29.20 -14.28
CA THR A 649 12.86 29.67 -12.95
C THR A 649 11.80 29.41 -11.88
N SER A 650 12.15 29.55 -10.60
CA SER A 650 11.18 29.43 -9.49
C SER A 650 10.10 30.52 -9.43
N ASN A 651 10.20 31.54 -10.30
CA ASN A 651 9.19 32.59 -10.46
C ASN A 651 8.33 32.40 -11.72
N ASP A 652 8.69 31.47 -12.62
CA ASP A 652 7.98 31.17 -13.87
C ASP A 652 6.88 30.10 -13.74
N ALA A 653 6.86 29.36 -12.64
CA ALA A 653 5.99 28.21 -12.42
C ALA A 653 4.61 28.64 -11.90
N MET A 654 3.55 28.09 -12.49
CA MET A 654 2.20 28.23 -11.95
C MET A 654 2.05 27.35 -10.70
N LEU A 655 1.42 27.88 -9.64
CA LEU A 655 1.25 27.19 -8.35
C LEU A 655 -0.15 26.61 -8.13
N SER A 656 -1.16 27.11 -8.84
CA SER A 656 -2.52 26.57 -8.88
C SER A 656 -3.12 26.73 -10.28
N PHE A 657 -4.22 26.02 -10.56
CA PHE A 657 -5.09 26.25 -11.71
C PHE A 657 -6.57 26.12 -11.28
N SER A 658 -7.48 26.81 -11.98
CA SER A 658 -8.93 26.62 -11.83
C SER A 658 -9.38 25.34 -12.56
N LEU A 659 -10.32 24.61 -11.96
CA LEU A 659 -10.89 23.34 -12.42
C LEU A 659 -11.37 23.37 -13.87
N GLU A 660 -11.84 24.52 -14.38
CA GLU A 660 -12.16 24.75 -15.81
C GLU A 660 -11.04 24.27 -16.76
N SER A 661 -9.78 24.32 -16.30
CA SER A 661 -8.60 23.92 -17.06
C SER A 661 -8.58 22.43 -17.40
N LEU A 662 -9.32 21.59 -16.68
CA LEU A 662 -9.39 20.15 -16.92
C LEU A 662 -10.00 19.82 -18.28
N ALA A 663 -10.99 20.60 -18.73
CA ALA A 663 -11.58 20.49 -20.06
C ALA A 663 -10.60 20.85 -21.19
N LYS A 664 -9.41 21.42 -20.89
CA LYS A 664 -8.40 21.83 -21.87
C LYS A 664 -7.30 20.78 -22.10
N LEU A 665 -7.29 19.71 -21.31
CA LEU A 665 -6.26 18.66 -21.34
C LEU A 665 -6.36 17.78 -22.61
N THR A 666 -7.56 17.59 -23.15
CA THR A 666 -7.79 16.86 -24.42
C THR A 666 -7.62 17.73 -25.67
N PHE A 667 -7.79 19.05 -25.56
CA PHE A 667 -7.53 19.97 -26.68
C PHE A 667 -6.02 20.11 -27.01
N THR A 668 -5.14 19.92 -26.03
CA THR A 668 -3.69 20.05 -26.20
C THR A 668 -3.11 18.80 -26.88
N LYS A 669 -3.14 18.76 -28.21
CA LYS A 669 -2.65 17.63 -29.02
C LYS A 669 -1.13 17.66 -29.24
N ALA A 670 -0.53 16.48 -29.17
CA ALA A 670 0.85 16.20 -29.54
C ALA A 670 1.12 16.49 -31.04
N PHE A 671 2.38 16.36 -31.44
CA PHE A 671 2.82 16.61 -32.82
C PHE A 671 2.55 15.46 -33.80
N ASP A 672 2.10 14.30 -33.31
CA ASP A 672 1.54 13.20 -34.10
C ASP A 672 0.09 13.46 -34.56
N GLY A 673 -0.64 14.33 -33.86
CA GLY A 673 -2.06 14.62 -34.08
C GLY A 673 -3.03 13.60 -33.46
N THR A 674 -2.51 12.51 -32.90
CA THR A 674 -3.28 11.38 -32.33
C THR A 674 -3.33 11.40 -30.81
N ASN A 675 -2.22 11.72 -30.14
CA ASN A 675 -2.15 11.76 -28.67
C ASN A 675 -2.53 13.14 -28.11
N THR A 676 -3.22 13.16 -26.98
CA THR A 676 -3.50 14.38 -26.20
C THR A 676 -2.56 14.49 -25.00
N PHE A 677 -2.54 15.67 -24.36
CA PHE A 677 -1.88 15.84 -23.07
C PHE A 677 -2.51 14.92 -22.01
N LEU A 678 -3.84 14.72 -22.02
CA LEU A 678 -4.51 13.78 -21.13
C LEU A 678 -4.08 12.31 -21.35
N ASP A 679 -3.94 11.87 -22.61
CA ASP A 679 -3.37 10.55 -22.94
C ASP A 679 -1.97 10.39 -22.34
N SER A 680 -1.18 11.47 -22.34
CA SER A 680 0.19 11.49 -21.83
C SER A 680 0.24 11.51 -20.30
N VAL A 681 -0.71 12.17 -19.62
CA VAL A 681 -0.92 12.07 -18.17
C VAL A 681 -1.23 10.62 -17.79
N VAL A 682 -2.22 10.00 -18.45
CA VAL A 682 -2.64 8.62 -18.19
C VAL A 682 -1.51 7.61 -18.49
N ALA A 683 -0.79 7.77 -19.59
CA ALA A 683 0.34 6.88 -19.94
C ALA A 683 1.47 6.94 -18.90
N ASN A 684 1.81 8.13 -18.40
CA ASN A 684 2.82 8.24 -17.34
C ASN A 684 2.32 7.72 -15.98
N LEU A 685 1.05 7.96 -15.63
CA LEU A 685 0.44 7.34 -14.44
C LEU A 685 0.39 5.81 -14.53
N ARG A 686 0.29 5.23 -15.74
CA ARG A 686 0.45 3.78 -15.95
C ARG A 686 1.87 3.30 -15.69
N VAL A 687 2.89 4.01 -16.16
CA VAL A 687 4.30 3.65 -15.89
C VAL A 687 4.63 3.79 -14.40
N VAL A 688 4.08 4.81 -13.73
CA VAL A 688 4.17 4.98 -12.27
C VAL A 688 3.46 3.84 -11.53
N SER A 689 2.21 3.53 -11.87
CA SER A 689 1.43 2.46 -11.23
C SER A 689 2.03 1.07 -11.49
N ALA A 690 2.66 0.84 -12.65
CA ALA A 690 3.46 -0.35 -12.92
C ALA A 690 4.72 -0.43 -12.04
N ALA A 691 5.35 0.70 -11.73
CA ALA A 691 6.49 0.76 -10.82
C ALA A 691 6.09 0.56 -9.34
N SER A 692 4.89 1.00 -8.92
CA SER A 692 4.38 0.78 -7.56
C SER A 692 3.65 -0.55 -7.35
N THR A 693 3.11 -1.18 -8.40
CA THR A 693 2.67 -2.58 -8.35
C THR A 693 3.86 -3.55 -8.43
N GLY A 694 5.04 -3.06 -8.82
CA GLY A 694 6.35 -3.67 -8.58
C GLY A 694 6.74 -3.73 -7.10
N PHE A 695 6.04 -4.57 -6.32
CA PHE A 695 6.43 -5.03 -4.98
C PHE A 695 6.23 -4.04 -3.79
N VAL A 696 5.00 -3.56 -3.59
CA VAL A 696 4.56 -2.90 -2.34
C VAL A 696 3.90 -3.88 -1.35
N TRP A 697 3.19 -4.90 -1.84
CA TRP A 697 2.49 -5.86 -0.97
C TRP A 697 3.41 -7.00 -0.50
N ILE A 698 4.05 -6.78 0.67
CA ILE A 698 4.50 -7.74 1.72
C ILE A 698 5.50 -7.04 2.68
N TRP A 699 6.14 -5.92 2.30
CA TRP A 699 7.41 -5.47 2.89
C TRP A 699 7.47 -4.10 3.58
N ASP A 700 6.39 -3.31 3.63
CA ASP A 700 6.43 -1.99 4.30
C ASP A 700 5.29 -1.76 5.30
N LEU A 701 5.66 -1.16 6.43
CA LEU A 701 4.77 -0.78 7.55
C LEU A 701 5.51 0.05 8.64
N THR A 702 6.81 0.33 8.49
CA THR A 702 7.64 1.01 9.53
C THR A 702 8.66 2.00 8.96
N LEU A 703 8.25 2.90 8.07
CA LEU A 703 9.03 4.08 7.69
C LEU A 703 8.48 5.36 8.36
N PRO A 704 9.27 6.05 9.23
CA PRO A 704 8.91 7.36 9.73
C PRO A 704 9.07 8.42 8.62
N MET A 705 8.21 9.44 8.61
CA MET A 705 8.36 10.56 7.69
C MET A 705 9.60 11.40 8.02
N ASP A 706 10.47 11.60 7.03
CA ASP A 706 11.05 12.93 6.81
C ASP A 706 11.27 13.19 5.31
N ALA A 707 11.25 14.46 4.90
CA ALA A 707 10.92 14.84 3.52
C ALA A 707 12.14 15.19 2.63
N SER A 708 11.95 15.07 1.29
CA SER A 708 12.33 16.09 0.27
C SER A 708 12.64 15.55 -1.15
N CYS A 709 12.44 14.27 -1.47
CA CYS A 709 12.66 13.74 -2.82
C CYS A 709 11.49 12.87 -3.32
N CYS A 710 11.23 12.96 -4.64
CA CYS A 710 10.35 12.10 -5.43
C CYS A 710 8.86 12.03 -5.01
N LEU A 711 7.99 12.65 -5.81
CA LEU A 711 6.52 12.51 -5.77
C LEU A 711 5.98 11.08 -5.96
N LEU A 712 6.86 10.10 -6.21
CA LEU A 712 6.52 8.73 -6.57
C LEU A 712 6.73 7.73 -5.41
N GLN A 713 6.95 8.23 -4.19
CA GLN A 713 7.12 7.44 -2.97
C GLN A 713 6.21 7.91 -1.82
N ARG A 714 5.04 8.48 -2.14
CA ARG A 714 3.88 8.48 -1.24
C ARG A 714 2.90 7.41 -1.67
N GLU A 715 2.25 6.79 -0.69
CA GLU A 715 1.63 5.47 -0.81
C GLU A 715 0.23 5.50 -1.43
N TYR A 716 0.14 5.81 -2.73
CA TYR A 716 -1.09 5.66 -3.51
C TYR A 716 -0.82 4.85 -4.80
N PRO A 717 -0.76 3.50 -4.74
CA PRO A 717 -0.42 2.66 -5.89
C PRO A 717 -1.42 2.79 -7.06
N ASP A 718 -2.64 3.25 -6.77
CA ASP A 718 -3.79 3.24 -7.66
C ASP A 718 -4.30 4.66 -8.02
N LEU A 719 -3.40 5.63 -8.28
CA LEU A 719 -3.79 6.93 -8.87
C LEU A 719 -4.47 6.79 -10.24
N LEU A 720 -4.34 5.64 -10.92
CA LEU A 720 -5.08 5.33 -12.14
C LEU A 720 -6.59 5.15 -11.92
N THR A 721 -7.04 4.79 -10.72
CA THR A 721 -8.44 4.43 -10.44
C THR A 721 -9.18 5.45 -9.60
N PHE A 722 -8.61 6.63 -9.33
CA PHE A 722 -9.21 7.68 -8.48
C PHE A 722 -10.69 8.00 -8.80
N PHE A 723 -11.12 7.74 -10.03
CA PHE A 723 -12.50 7.91 -10.48
C PHE A 723 -13.51 6.91 -9.88
N THR A 724 -13.09 5.76 -9.34
CA THR A 724 -14.01 4.79 -8.69
C THR A 724 -14.68 5.39 -7.47
N ASP A 725 -14.04 6.40 -6.89
CA ASP A 725 -14.42 7.00 -5.61
C ASP A 725 -15.21 8.32 -5.84
N LEU A 726 -15.20 8.82 -7.09
CA LEU A 726 -16.01 9.94 -7.59
C LEU A 726 -17.40 9.51 -8.10
N ASP A 727 -17.78 8.25 -7.90
CA ASP A 727 -19.04 7.65 -8.38
C ASP A 727 -20.32 8.35 -7.86
N LEU A 728 -20.20 9.19 -6.82
CA LEU A 728 -21.27 10.07 -6.35
C LEU A 728 -21.33 11.41 -7.09
N VAL A 729 -20.21 11.97 -7.55
CA VAL A 729 -20.16 13.27 -8.25
C VAL A 729 -20.95 13.23 -9.56
N ALA A 730 -20.83 12.14 -10.32
CA ALA A 730 -21.62 11.92 -11.54
C ALA A 730 -23.14 11.78 -11.29
N LYS A 731 -23.56 11.57 -10.04
CA LYS A 731 -24.97 11.54 -9.60
C LYS A 731 -25.42 12.92 -9.07
N CYS A 732 -24.51 13.67 -8.43
CA CYS A 732 -24.73 15.05 -7.99
C CYS A 732 -24.85 16.05 -9.16
N ASN A 733 -24.18 15.80 -10.30
CA ASN A 733 -24.24 16.61 -11.53
C ASN A 733 -25.63 16.61 -12.25
N ARG A 734 -26.72 16.45 -11.50
CA ARG A 734 -28.12 16.50 -11.94
C ARG A 734 -29.03 17.25 -10.95
N VAL A 735 -28.47 17.78 -9.86
CA VAL A 735 -29.18 18.55 -8.84
C VAL A 735 -28.62 19.96 -8.87
N CYS A 736 -29.41 20.92 -9.34
CA CYS A 736 -29.01 22.33 -9.33
C CYS A 736 -29.18 22.89 -7.92
N VAL A 737 -28.09 23.31 -7.27
CA VAL A 737 -28.14 23.80 -5.88
C VAL A 737 -28.94 25.10 -5.77
N ASP A 738 -28.82 25.97 -6.77
CA ASP A 738 -29.51 27.26 -6.78
C ASP A 738 -31.02 27.09 -7.07
N ALA A 739 -31.42 26.03 -7.79
CA ALA A 739 -32.84 25.65 -7.93
C ALA A 739 -33.42 25.06 -6.64
N LEU A 740 -32.66 24.25 -5.91
CA LEU A 740 -33.06 23.71 -4.60
C LEU A 740 -33.31 24.84 -3.58
N ALA A 741 -32.53 25.92 -3.62
CA ALA A 741 -32.77 27.10 -2.79
C ALA A 741 -34.14 27.75 -3.08
N VAL A 742 -34.53 27.86 -4.35
CA VAL A 742 -35.84 28.38 -4.78
C VAL A 742 -36.98 27.45 -4.38
N GLU A 743 -36.82 26.13 -4.51
CA GLU A 743 -37.82 25.16 -4.03
C GLU A 743 -38.01 25.25 -2.50
N ILE A 744 -36.93 25.39 -1.73
CA ILE A 744 -36.98 25.55 -0.27
C ILE A 744 -37.63 26.89 0.11
N GLN A 745 -37.38 27.98 -0.62
CA GLN A 745 -38.09 29.24 -0.42
C GLN A 745 -39.60 29.06 -0.66
N SER A 746 -40.01 28.40 -1.75
CA SER A 746 -41.43 28.16 -2.04
C SER A 746 -42.11 27.30 -0.97
N LEU A 747 -41.42 26.29 -0.44
CA LEU A 747 -41.90 25.49 0.70
C LEU A 747 -42.02 26.30 1.99
N ASN A 748 -41.09 27.24 2.24
CA ASN A 748 -41.19 28.18 3.38
C ASN A 748 -42.40 29.10 3.24
N GLU A 749 -42.63 29.67 2.06
CA GLU A 749 -43.78 30.55 1.78
C GLU A 749 -45.11 29.79 1.95
N GLY A 750 -45.21 28.58 1.39
CA GLY A 750 -46.37 27.70 1.57
C GLY A 750 -46.60 27.30 3.04
N PHE A 751 -45.54 27.09 3.81
CA PHE A 751 -45.66 26.83 5.25
C PHE A 751 -46.16 28.06 6.04
N GLN A 752 -45.72 29.28 5.71
CA GLN A 752 -46.27 30.48 6.36
C GLN A 752 -47.76 30.66 6.08
N MET A 753 -48.22 30.31 4.87
CA MET A 753 -49.66 30.30 4.54
C MET A 753 -50.43 29.25 5.35
N LEU A 754 -49.91 28.02 5.45
CA LEU A 754 -50.50 26.95 6.27
C LEU A 754 -50.55 27.34 7.75
N LYS A 755 -49.50 27.99 8.26
CA LYS A 755 -49.42 28.47 9.64
C LYS A 755 -50.45 29.56 9.92
N ALA A 756 -50.53 30.58 9.05
CA ALA A 756 -51.52 31.65 9.15
C ALA A 756 -52.96 31.10 9.16
N GLU A 757 -53.29 30.15 8.29
CA GLU A 757 -54.60 29.47 8.32
C GLU A 757 -54.83 28.72 9.65
N SER A 758 -53.81 28.01 10.15
CA SER A 758 -53.89 27.28 11.42
C SER A 758 -54.08 28.19 12.64
N ASP A 759 -53.57 29.42 12.59
CA ASP A 759 -53.70 30.45 13.63
C ASP A 759 -55.06 31.19 13.52
N VAL A 760 -55.55 31.49 12.31
CA VAL A 760 -56.87 32.13 12.08
C VAL A 760 -58.02 31.28 12.61
N THR A 761 -57.86 29.95 12.72
CA THR A 761 -58.88 29.06 13.32
C THR A 761 -59.11 29.25 14.82
N VAL A 762 -58.37 30.12 15.52
CA VAL A 762 -58.50 30.34 16.98
C VAL A 762 -59.77 31.12 17.36
N ASP A 763 -60.17 32.14 16.60
CA ASP A 763 -61.20 33.11 17.05
C ASP A 763 -62.66 32.74 16.72
N SER A 764 -62.90 31.66 15.96
CA SER A 764 -64.25 31.25 15.55
C SER A 764 -64.95 30.35 16.60
N ASN A 765 -65.31 30.95 17.73
CA ASN A 765 -65.89 30.30 18.92
C ASN A 765 -67.34 29.77 18.76
N GLN A 766 -67.74 29.39 17.54
CA GLN A 766 -68.98 28.69 17.19
C GLN A 766 -68.70 27.72 16.03
N GLY A 767 -68.87 26.42 16.25
CA GLY A 767 -68.67 25.35 15.26
C GLY A 767 -69.03 23.99 15.86
N SER A 768 -69.37 23.01 15.02
CA SER A 768 -69.71 21.64 15.46
C SER A 768 -68.49 20.72 15.53
N ASP A 769 -68.61 19.55 16.18
CA ASP A 769 -67.52 18.58 16.42
C ASP A 769 -66.65 18.27 15.17
N ALA A 770 -67.27 18.22 13.98
CA ALA A 770 -66.56 17.97 12.72
C ALA A 770 -65.57 19.08 12.35
N CYS A 771 -65.84 20.32 12.77
CA CYS A 771 -64.95 21.47 12.58
C CYS A 771 -63.71 21.35 13.47
N ASP A 772 -63.87 20.92 14.73
CA ASP A 772 -62.75 20.78 15.67
C ASP A 772 -61.82 19.62 15.33
N VAL A 773 -62.35 18.52 14.80
CA VAL A 773 -61.52 17.44 14.23
C VAL A 773 -60.69 17.97 13.05
N SER A 774 -61.28 18.80 12.18
CA SER A 774 -60.56 19.42 11.05
C SER A 774 -59.48 20.42 11.51
N ARG A 775 -59.82 21.31 12.45
CA ARG A 775 -58.89 22.27 13.08
C ARG A 775 -57.71 21.56 13.75
N SER A 776 -57.98 20.47 14.47
CA SER A 776 -56.95 19.62 15.10
C SER A 776 -56.03 18.97 14.06
N ALA A 777 -56.61 18.40 12.98
CA ALA A 777 -55.83 17.81 11.90
C ALA A 777 -54.94 18.83 11.16
N ILE A 778 -55.44 20.04 10.90
CA ILE A 778 -54.66 21.12 10.27
C ILE A 778 -53.48 21.55 11.17
N ARG A 779 -53.70 21.70 12.48
CA ARG A 779 -52.61 22.03 13.42
C ARG A 779 -51.58 20.91 13.56
N GLN A 780 -52.03 19.65 13.61
CA GLN A 780 -51.13 18.49 13.61
C GLN A 780 -50.27 18.43 12.33
N PHE A 781 -50.90 18.61 11.16
CA PHE A 781 -50.21 18.67 9.88
C PHE A 781 -49.23 19.86 9.80
N ALA A 782 -49.60 21.04 10.30
CA ALA A 782 -48.71 22.19 10.36
C ALA A 782 -47.46 21.93 11.24
N MET A 783 -47.61 21.25 12.39
CA MET A 783 -46.46 20.85 13.23
C MET A 783 -45.55 19.83 12.54
N GLU A 784 -46.12 18.85 11.84
CA GLU A 784 -45.37 17.85 11.06
C GLU A 784 -44.60 18.50 9.90
N VAL A 785 -45.24 19.41 9.16
CA VAL A 785 -44.60 20.20 8.09
C VAL A 785 -43.49 21.10 8.67
N GLU A 786 -43.71 21.78 9.81
CA GLU A 786 -42.67 22.61 10.44
C GLU A 786 -41.46 21.76 10.89
N GLN A 787 -41.68 20.52 11.34
CA GLN A 787 -40.59 19.60 11.72
C GLN A 787 -39.78 19.13 10.51
N GLU A 788 -40.42 18.63 9.45
CA GLU A 788 -39.72 18.17 8.24
C GLU A 788 -39.03 19.34 7.51
N LEU A 789 -39.68 20.51 7.42
CA LEU A 789 -39.13 21.70 6.76
C LEU A 789 -37.87 22.24 7.48
N ARG A 790 -37.85 22.24 8.82
CA ARG A 790 -36.63 22.53 9.60
C ARG A 790 -35.50 21.55 9.29
N GLY A 791 -35.82 20.26 9.08
CA GLY A 791 -34.87 19.25 8.63
C GLY A 791 -34.27 19.55 7.25
N VAL A 792 -35.11 19.95 6.30
CA VAL A 792 -34.69 20.34 4.94
C VAL A 792 -33.83 21.62 4.96
N GLN A 793 -34.23 22.65 5.72
CA GLN A 793 -33.46 23.88 5.91
C GLN A 793 -32.05 23.59 6.45
N LEU A 794 -31.93 22.77 7.49
CA LEU A 794 -30.64 22.40 8.10
C LEU A 794 -29.73 21.64 7.12
N LEU A 795 -30.30 20.76 6.28
CA LEU A 795 -29.55 20.06 5.23
C LEU A 795 -29.08 21.00 4.10
N HIS A 796 -29.87 22.03 3.77
CA HIS A 796 -29.48 23.05 2.80
C HIS A 796 -28.39 24.00 3.34
N GLU A 797 -28.48 24.40 4.61
CA GLU A 797 -27.40 25.15 5.27
C GLU A 797 -26.09 24.34 5.31
N GLN A 798 -26.17 23.03 5.57
CA GLN A 798 -25.01 22.13 5.47
C GLN A 798 -24.49 22.03 4.02
N LEU A 799 -25.36 22.04 3.01
CA LEU A 799 -24.96 22.02 1.60
C LEU A 799 -24.22 23.30 1.19
N GLU A 800 -24.72 24.49 1.53
CA GLU A 800 -24.05 25.76 1.24
C GLU A 800 -22.71 25.91 1.99
N ASN A 801 -22.64 25.45 3.25
CA ASN A 801 -21.37 25.40 3.97
C ASN A 801 -20.34 24.46 3.31
N ASN A 802 -20.78 23.31 2.78
CA ASN A 802 -19.92 22.37 2.05
C ASN A 802 -19.51 22.91 0.66
N LYS A 803 -20.41 23.60 -0.05
CA LYS A 803 -20.13 24.37 -1.30
C LYS A 803 -19.04 25.41 -1.06
N LEU A 804 -19.16 26.20 0.01
CA LEU A 804 -18.16 27.20 0.38
C LEU A 804 -16.81 26.56 0.77
N LEU A 805 -16.82 25.41 1.45
CA LEU A 805 -15.61 24.63 1.75
C LEU A 805 -14.95 24.08 0.48
N PHE A 806 -15.73 23.59 -0.48
CA PHE A 806 -15.24 23.13 -1.79
C PHE A 806 -14.55 24.26 -2.56
N LEU A 807 -15.21 25.42 -2.69
CA LEU A 807 -14.64 26.58 -3.42
C LEU A 807 -13.33 27.08 -2.77
N ARG A 808 -13.27 27.12 -1.42
CA ARG A 808 -12.02 27.40 -0.67
C ARG A 808 -10.92 26.38 -0.94
N MET A 809 -11.27 25.10 -1.02
CA MET A 809 -10.31 24.00 -1.15
C MET A 809 -9.55 24.04 -2.49
N PHE A 810 -10.21 24.47 -3.57
CA PHE A 810 -9.66 24.54 -4.92
C PHE A 810 -9.16 25.93 -5.36
N GLU A 811 -9.33 26.98 -4.52
CA GLU A 811 -9.08 28.40 -4.86
C GLU A 811 -10.04 28.98 -5.92
N GLU A 812 -11.27 28.47 -5.98
CA GLU A 812 -12.26 28.94 -6.95
C GLU A 812 -12.98 30.23 -6.51
N ASN A 813 -13.63 30.86 -7.49
CA ASN A 813 -14.42 32.08 -7.29
C ASN A 813 -15.62 31.80 -6.37
N LYS A 814 -15.78 32.63 -5.34
CA LYS A 814 -16.86 32.55 -4.34
C LYS A 814 -18.29 32.58 -4.93
N ASN A 815 -18.46 33.14 -6.13
CA ASN A 815 -19.73 33.28 -6.84
C ASN A 815 -19.95 32.18 -7.91
N ALA A 816 -19.03 31.24 -8.09
CA ALA A 816 -19.15 30.20 -9.10
C ALA A 816 -20.15 29.12 -8.67
N SER A 817 -21.01 28.68 -9.61
CA SER A 817 -21.92 27.55 -9.38
C SER A 817 -21.13 26.28 -9.04
N LEU A 818 -21.60 25.55 -8.02
CA LEU A 818 -21.05 24.23 -7.70
C LEU A 818 -21.24 23.26 -8.85
N ASP A 819 -22.41 23.35 -9.50
CA ASP A 819 -22.88 22.40 -10.50
C ASP A 819 -21.98 22.43 -11.74
N SER A 820 -21.55 23.61 -12.16
CA SER A 820 -20.57 23.77 -13.26
C SER A 820 -19.20 23.14 -12.94
N HIS A 821 -18.74 23.22 -11.68
CA HIS A 821 -17.51 22.52 -11.27
C HIS A 821 -17.71 20.99 -11.23
N LEU A 822 -18.86 20.50 -10.76
CA LEU A 822 -19.19 19.08 -10.76
C LEU A 822 -19.36 18.53 -12.18
N GLU A 823 -19.86 19.32 -13.12
CA GLU A 823 -19.91 19.01 -14.55
C GLU A 823 -18.50 18.85 -15.13
N VAL A 824 -17.62 19.83 -14.92
CA VAL A 824 -16.23 19.79 -15.41
C VAL A 824 -15.46 18.61 -14.79
N ILE A 825 -15.65 18.30 -13.50
CA ILE A 825 -15.06 17.11 -12.88
C ILE A 825 -15.62 15.82 -13.48
N THR A 826 -16.94 15.75 -13.73
CA THR A 826 -17.59 14.57 -14.33
C THR A 826 -17.10 14.33 -15.76
N GLN A 827 -16.96 15.39 -16.57
CA GLN A 827 -16.42 15.32 -17.93
C GLN A 827 -14.94 14.91 -17.92
N PHE A 828 -14.12 15.50 -17.04
CA PHE A 828 -12.72 15.12 -16.87
C PHE A 828 -12.58 13.64 -16.48
N VAL A 829 -13.42 13.14 -15.56
CA VAL A 829 -13.44 11.72 -15.17
C VAL A 829 -13.79 10.82 -16.37
N ALA A 830 -14.81 11.18 -17.16
CA ALA A 830 -15.19 10.40 -18.35
C ALA A 830 -14.07 10.39 -19.42
N GLU A 831 -13.41 11.52 -19.66
CA GLU A 831 -12.28 11.61 -20.59
C GLU A 831 -11.04 10.85 -20.08
N PHE A 832 -10.76 10.91 -18.78
CA PHE A 832 -9.67 10.16 -18.15
C PHE A 832 -9.95 8.65 -18.22
N GLN A 833 -11.16 8.19 -17.90
CA GLN A 833 -11.59 6.80 -18.04
C GLN A 833 -11.47 6.32 -19.49
N ALA A 834 -11.90 7.12 -20.48
CA ALA A 834 -11.78 6.79 -21.89
C ALA A 834 -10.31 6.64 -22.31
N CYS A 835 -9.41 7.50 -21.82
CA CYS A 835 -7.97 7.36 -22.05
C CYS A 835 -7.38 6.14 -21.30
N ALA A 836 -7.83 5.88 -20.08
CA ALA A 836 -7.43 4.72 -19.27
C ALA A 836 -7.96 3.38 -19.83
N ALA A 837 -8.99 3.40 -20.68
CA ALA A 837 -9.48 2.23 -21.40
C ALA A 837 -8.75 1.95 -22.73
N LYS A 838 -8.04 2.93 -23.32
CA LYS A 838 -7.24 2.73 -24.55
C LYS A 838 -6.11 1.74 -24.27
N LYS A 839 -6.15 0.56 -24.90
CA LYS A 839 -4.99 -0.35 -24.94
C LYS A 839 -3.83 0.38 -25.62
N THR A 840 -2.70 0.49 -24.94
CA THR A 840 -1.44 0.93 -25.56
C THR A 840 -0.93 -0.16 -26.49
N SER A 841 -1.20 -0.02 -27.78
CA SER A 841 -0.54 -0.79 -28.83
C SER A 841 0.82 -0.14 -29.15
N GLY A 842 1.86 -0.58 -28.46
CA GLY A 842 3.24 -0.09 -28.60
C GLY A 842 4.17 -0.84 -27.66
#